data_AF-A0A5C6UIG4-F1
#
_entry.id   AF-A0A5C6UIG4-F1
#
_cell.length_a   1.000
_cell.length_b   1.000
_cell.length_c   1.000
_cell.angle_alpha   90.00
_cell.angle_beta   90.00
_cell.angle_gamma   90.00
#
_symmetry.space_group_name_H-M   'P 1'
#
loop_
_entity.id
_entity.type
_entity.pdbx_description
1 polymer ?
#
loop_
_entity_poly.entity_id
_entity_poly.type
_entity_poly.pdbx_seq_one_letter_code
_entity_poly.pdbx_strand_id
1 'polypeptide(L)'
;MAHWVCSARTVQGVGTLTRFDPRFWTVDFPRPMMAAVTTTGPDSLRVDAVFYKADDLAGLIWEAEDRFDHPLLRYETVRDFRDCRLSFRWRSGGVMALDAINGPTLTIEGRDAGGTARAWYVRLWNHAVGSPEDAAVSIDFADLVGGFDLPTDSDPVWAGDIDRMFVSLVSPDYSGADAALPAPCEGWVELTGMVCEGPGSVIAIGDAVVPEHGIGIAGGYDDSYNLTPARLLRNALHLGYRGDIVHYVGMSHYFRLEALSGGYYVSLAGGVLNVACAAWHRDFAERAKALGFGVIWSLSYELFDAHCWNDWKQRAADGTPALTGWAPPSTLLSPAHSGAIGYLQAVARAVMGIAVAAGLAAKFQVGEPWWWVMPDGRPCLYDASAVAAFAPVALPTIRGGMSAAQIVTLDAAGACLAASTAALAGAAKDTASGCVTHLLTYLPTVLDAAAPEAKRANMPVGWASPAFDVLQLEDYDWVTAGDAGSTARGVAAAEARLGYPVERQHYLSGFVLRPDQVAQWSFIEAAAVRARARGVAAALLWALPQVMRDGFVHFDTQGVDTEMEDEMDAFDDVLFPLALGREAAVTPGFSTAILTSAGGVETRSAAWAEARTAYDVGPGLRSADDIAALLAFFRARMGPARAFRLRDPFDSSGVGELVGVGDGVLRRFALVKHYGASVRRITRPVSGSVSVAVDGGAVGFSVEVGGWVVLDAAPGVGAVVTAGFGFDVPVRFAEDRLRVNLATFLTGEAASVPLVEVREG
;
A
#
# COMPACT_ATOMS: atom_id res chain seq x y z
N MET A 1 4.12 11.73 15.18
CA MET A 1 4.12 10.54 14.30
C MET A 1 3.93 11.04 12.88
N ALA A 2 4.84 10.66 11.98
CA ALA A 2 4.77 11.06 10.56
C ALA A 2 3.78 10.18 9.76
N HIS A 3 3.38 9.03 10.30
CA HIS A 3 2.33 8.18 9.74
C HIS A 3 1.34 7.65 10.77
N TRP A 4 0.24 7.10 10.28
CA TRP A 4 -0.79 6.43 11.05
C TRP A 4 -1.34 5.23 10.26
N VAL A 5 -1.62 4.12 10.95
CA VAL A 5 -2.34 2.97 10.39
C VAL A 5 -3.75 2.94 10.99
N CYS A 6 -4.74 3.19 10.15
CA CYS A 6 -6.15 3.35 10.51
C CYS A 6 -6.93 2.05 10.31
N SER A 7 -7.47 1.48 11.38
CA SER A 7 -8.36 0.30 11.28
C SER A 7 -9.82 0.65 10.99
N ALA A 8 -10.26 1.87 11.33
CA ALA A 8 -11.61 2.37 11.09
C ALA A 8 -11.69 3.89 11.27
N ARG A 9 -12.67 4.53 10.63
CA ARG A 9 -13.07 5.90 10.99
C ARG A 9 -13.57 5.94 12.44
N THR A 10 -13.19 7.00 13.15
CA THR A 10 -13.68 7.30 14.50
C THR A 10 -14.31 8.69 14.58
N VAL A 11 -13.54 9.71 14.21
CA VAL A 11 -13.92 11.13 14.27
C VAL A 11 -13.79 11.84 12.92
N GLN A 12 -13.33 11.13 11.88
CA GLN A 12 -13.08 11.70 10.55
C GLN A 12 -14.40 12.00 9.81
N GLY A 13 -14.32 12.90 8.83
CA GLY A 13 -15.45 13.37 8.04
C GLY A 13 -16.24 12.24 7.39
N VAL A 14 -17.56 12.43 7.36
CA VAL A 14 -18.54 11.50 6.76
C VAL A 14 -19.38 12.29 5.77
N GLY A 15 -19.42 11.80 4.54
CA GLY A 15 -20.33 12.26 3.49
C GLY A 15 -21.49 11.30 3.28
N THR A 16 -22.26 11.54 2.23
CA THR A 16 -23.36 10.67 1.80
C THR A 16 -23.08 10.08 0.41
N LEU A 17 -23.54 8.86 0.21
CA LEU A 17 -23.45 8.12 -1.05
C LEU A 17 -24.83 7.57 -1.40
N THR A 18 -25.28 7.79 -2.63
CA THR A 18 -26.41 7.04 -3.17
C THR A 18 -25.94 5.62 -3.50
N ARG A 19 -26.63 4.59 -3.01
CA ARG A 19 -26.34 3.19 -3.35
C ARG A 19 -26.31 2.99 -4.85
N PHE A 20 -25.53 2.00 -5.29
CA PHE A 20 -25.27 1.70 -6.69
C PHE A 20 -24.54 2.81 -7.45
N ASP A 21 -23.85 3.72 -6.76
CA ASP A 21 -22.97 4.70 -7.39
C ASP A 21 -21.95 3.99 -8.33
N PRO A 22 -21.88 4.41 -9.61
CA PRO A 22 -21.05 3.77 -10.63
C PRO A 22 -19.61 3.50 -10.23
N ARG A 23 -19.01 4.34 -9.37
CA ARG A 23 -17.60 4.22 -8.97
C ARG A 23 -17.31 2.95 -8.19
N PHE A 24 -18.28 2.43 -7.44
CA PHE A 24 -18.05 1.37 -6.46
C PHE A 24 -18.43 -0.03 -6.94
N TRP A 25 -18.92 -0.14 -8.17
CA TRP A 25 -19.07 -1.43 -8.84
C TRP A 25 -17.71 -2.05 -9.15
N THR A 26 -17.68 -3.38 -9.13
CA THR A 26 -16.48 -4.16 -9.44
C THR A 26 -16.77 -5.18 -10.52
N VAL A 27 -15.73 -5.75 -11.11
CA VAL A 27 -15.85 -6.86 -12.05
C VAL A 27 -15.00 -8.05 -11.62
N ASP A 28 -15.53 -9.25 -11.77
CA ASP A 28 -14.79 -10.50 -11.55
C ASP A 28 -15.09 -11.50 -12.68
N PHE A 29 -14.14 -12.37 -12.99
CA PHE A 29 -14.22 -13.30 -14.11
C PHE A 29 -13.18 -14.43 -14.02
N PRO A 30 -13.45 -15.61 -14.59
CA PRO A 30 -12.44 -16.66 -14.75
C PRO A 30 -11.44 -16.29 -15.86
N ARG A 31 -10.20 -16.75 -15.77
CA ARG A 31 -9.29 -16.76 -16.93
C ARG A 31 -9.69 -17.91 -17.86
N PRO A 32 -9.57 -17.78 -19.19
CA PRO A 32 -8.78 -16.79 -19.92
C PRO A 32 -9.53 -15.52 -20.34
N MET A 33 -10.84 -15.39 -20.08
CA MET A 33 -11.54 -14.12 -20.37
C MET A 33 -10.96 -12.95 -19.59
N MET A 34 -11.21 -11.74 -20.11
CA MET A 34 -10.82 -10.49 -19.47
C MET A 34 -12.00 -9.52 -19.49
N ALA A 35 -12.23 -8.82 -18.39
CA ALA A 35 -13.22 -7.76 -18.32
C ALA A 35 -12.73 -6.57 -17.48
N ALA A 36 -13.31 -5.40 -17.72
CA ALA A 36 -13.03 -4.20 -16.95
C ALA A 36 -14.29 -3.36 -16.81
N VAL A 37 -14.45 -2.72 -15.65
CA VAL A 37 -15.51 -1.75 -15.41
C VAL A 37 -14.93 -0.33 -15.38
N THR A 38 -15.58 0.58 -16.09
CA THR A 38 -15.24 2.00 -16.15
C THR A 38 -16.47 2.85 -15.88
N THR A 39 -16.27 4.10 -15.48
CA THR A 39 -17.38 5.04 -15.28
C THR A 39 -17.44 6.01 -16.45
N THR A 40 -18.58 6.09 -17.13
CA THR A 40 -18.77 6.97 -18.31
C THR A 40 -19.40 8.31 -17.93
N GLY A 41 -19.86 8.45 -16.69
CA GLY A 41 -20.51 9.64 -16.14
C GLY A 41 -20.81 9.48 -14.64
N PRO A 42 -21.41 10.49 -13.98
CA PRO A 42 -21.77 10.42 -12.56
C PRO A 42 -22.81 9.34 -12.23
N ASP A 43 -23.68 9.02 -13.18
CA ASP A 43 -24.79 8.07 -13.09
C ASP A 43 -24.70 6.97 -14.16
N SER A 44 -23.49 6.70 -14.67
CA SER A 44 -23.29 5.68 -15.69
C SER A 44 -21.96 4.93 -15.59
N LEU A 45 -22.02 3.63 -15.87
CA LEU A 45 -20.87 2.74 -15.99
C LEU A 45 -20.92 1.94 -17.28
N ARG A 46 -19.77 1.41 -17.65
CA ARG A 46 -19.60 0.50 -18.77
C ARG A 46 -18.69 -0.67 -18.37
N VAL A 47 -19.07 -1.87 -18.79
CA VAL A 47 -18.23 -3.06 -18.76
C VAL A 47 -17.83 -3.40 -20.18
N ASP A 48 -16.53 -3.56 -20.42
CA ASP A 48 -15.97 -4.10 -21.66
C ASP A 48 -15.35 -5.47 -21.34
N ALA A 49 -15.59 -6.47 -22.18
CA ALA A 49 -15.15 -7.84 -21.96
C ALA A 49 -14.66 -8.51 -23.26
N VAL A 50 -13.78 -9.50 -23.11
CA VAL A 50 -13.41 -10.44 -24.17
C VAL A 50 -13.53 -11.87 -23.65
N PHE A 51 -14.30 -12.69 -24.36
CA PHE A 51 -14.57 -14.08 -24.06
C PHE A 51 -13.77 -14.98 -25.02
N TYR A 52 -13.27 -16.09 -24.49
CA TYR A 52 -12.46 -17.07 -25.21
C TYR A 52 -13.05 -18.49 -25.15
N LYS A 53 -13.92 -18.77 -24.18
CA LYS A 53 -14.57 -20.06 -23.93
C LYS A 53 -16.09 -19.91 -23.84
N ALA A 54 -16.80 -21.01 -24.07
CA ALA A 54 -18.25 -21.08 -24.06
C ALA A 54 -18.85 -21.21 -22.64
N ASP A 55 -18.01 -21.32 -21.61
CA ASP A 55 -18.35 -21.26 -20.18
C ASP A 55 -17.85 -19.96 -19.51
N ASP A 56 -17.22 -19.05 -20.26
CA ASP A 56 -16.76 -17.77 -19.74
C ASP A 56 -17.96 -16.92 -19.28
N LEU A 57 -17.80 -16.31 -18.10
CA LEU A 57 -18.82 -15.49 -17.45
C LEU A 57 -18.15 -14.37 -16.64
N ALA A 58 -18.45 -13.12 -16.98
CA ALA A 58 -18.09 -11.95 -16.19
C ALA A 58 -19.22 -11.59 -15.23
N GLY A 59 -18.85 -11.10 -14.05
CA GLY A 59 -19.76 -10.56 -13.06
C GLY A 59 -19.58 -9.08 -12.86
N LEU A 60 -20.62 -8.30 -13.12
CA LEU A 60 -20.70 -6.92 -12.64
C LEU A 60 -21.28 -6.95 -11.21
N ILE A 61 -20.50 -6.54 -10.22
CA ILE A 61 -20.75 -6.80 -8.80
C ILE A 61 -20.93 -5.50 -8.01
N TRP A 62 -22.01 -5.46 -7.23
CA TRP A 62 -22.21 -4.50 -6.14
C TRP A 62 -22.19 -5.25 -4.80
N GLU A 63 -21.33 -4.84 -3.86
CA GLU A 63 -21.25 -5.43 -2.53
C GLU A 63 -21.91 -4.53 -1.49
N ALA A 64 -22.55 -5.10 -0.47
CA ALA A 64 -23.08 -4.34 0.65
C ALA A 64 -21.95 -3.83 1.57
N GLU A 65 -20.81 -4.52 1.60
CA GLU A 65 -19.62 -4.15 2.35
C GLU A 65 -18.52 -3.65 1.41
N ASP A 66 -18.00 -2.46 1.69
CA ASP A 66 -16.81 -1.95 1.02
C ASP A 66 -15.54 -2.54 1.63
N ARG A 67 -14.95 -3.50 0.92
CA ARG A 67 -13.71 -4.19 1.30
C ARG A 67 -12.48 -3.72 0.52
N PHE A 68 -12.64 -2.74 -0.37
CA PHE A 68 -11.59 -2.31 -1.30
C PHE A 68 -11.04 -0.92 -0.99
N ASP A 69 -11.89 0.02 -0.58
CA ASP A 69 -11.44 1.36 -0.23
C ASP A 69 -10.68 1.36 1.09
N HIS A 70 -9.80 2.35 1.23
CA HIS A 70 -9.16 2.65 2.50
C HIS A 70 -10.20 2.78 3.63
N PRO A 71 -9.94 2.30 4.87
CA PRO A 71 -10.88 2.40 6.00
C PRO A 71 -11.44 3.80 6.26
N LEU A 72 -10.67 4.84 5.96
CA LEU A 72 -11.12 6.25 6.02
C LEU A 72 -12.10 6.68 4.91
N LEU A 73 -12.17 5.95 3.81
CA LEU A 73 -12.85 6.34 2.57
C LEU A 73 -13.98 5.41 2.15
N ARG A 74 -14.03 4.20 2.72
CA ARG A 74 -15.03 3.17 2.43
C ARG A 74 -16.46 3.60 2.76
N TYR A 75 -17.46 3.13 2.02
CA TYR A 75 -18.86 3.35 2.41
C TYR A 75 -19.30 2.47 3.59
N GLU A 76 -20.40 2.84 4.23
CA GLU A 76 -21.00 2.10 5.35
C GLU A 76 -21.62 0.79 4.88
N THR A 77 -21.41 -0.28 5.65
CA THR A 77 -22.05 -1.58 5.40
C THR A 77 -23.50 -1.55 5.81
N VAL A 78 -24.42 -1.51 4.84
CA VAL A 78 -25.86 -1.62 5.08
C VAL A 78 -26.43 -2.72 4.20
N ARG A 79 -26.90 -3.80 4.84
CA ARG A 79 -27.33 -5.03 4.15
C ARG A 79 -28.83 -5.06 3.82
N ASP A 80 -29.61 -4.14 4.38
CA ASP A 80 -31.04 -4.02 4.11
C ASP A 80 -31.29 -3.16 2.87
N PHE A 81 -31.83 -3.77 1.81
CA PHE A 81 -32.20 -3.13 0.55
C PHE A 81 -33.71 -3.01 0.36
N ARG A 82 -34.55 -3.48 1.29
CA ARG A 82 -36.02 -3.52 1.11
C ARG A 82 -36.64 -2.16 0.83
N ASP A 83 -36.01 -1.09 1.32
CA ASP A 83 -36.42 0.31 1.09
C ASP A 83 -35.70 0.97 -0.09
N CYS A 84 -35.21 0.17 -1.06
CA CYS A 84 -34.51 0.65 -2.25
C CYS A 84 -35.28 0.30 -3.53
N ARG A 85 -35.26 1.23 -4.49
CA ARG A 85 -35.64 0.96 -5.88
C ARG A 85 -34.52 1.42 -6.81
N LEU A 86 -33.93 0.49 -7.55
CA LEU A 86 -32.89 0.77 -8.54
C LEU A 86 -33.50 0.86 -9.93
N SER A 87 -33.13 1.88 -10.70
CA SER A 87 -33.47 1.98 -12.12
C SER A 87 -32.29 2.44 -12.94
N PHE A 88 -32.19 1.94 -14.17
CA PHE A 88 -31.17 2.33 -15.15
C PHE A 88 -31.62 1.94 -16.55
N ARG A 89 -31.03 2.57 -17.56
CA ARG A 89 -31.10 2.10 -18.94
C ARG A 89 -29.93 1.18 -19.24
N TRP A 90 -30.25 -0.05 -19.60
CA TRP A 90 -29.33 -1.06 -20.10
C TRP A 90 -29.12 -0.87 -21.60
N ARG A 91 -27.86 -0.91 -22.05
CA ARG A 91 -27.49 -1.13 -23.46
C ARG A 91 -26.39 -2.16 -23.55
N SER A 92 -26.41 -3.01 -24.56
CA SER A 92 -25.38 -4.05 -24.72
C SER A 92 -25.10 -4.40 -26.17
N GLY A 93 -23.95 -5.02 -26.41
CA GLY A 93 -23.60 -5.64 -27.68
C GLY A 93 -22.46 -6.63 -27.52
N GLY A 94 -22.43 -7.71 -28.32
CA GLY A 94 -21.40 -8.77 -28.19
C GLY A 94 -21.47 -9.57 -26.88
N VAL A 95 -22.59 -9.46 -26.16
CA VAL A 95 -22.97 -10.29 -25.02
C VAL A 95 -24.35 -10.86 -25.28
N MET A 96 -24.72 -11.92 -24.57
CA MET A 96 -26.06 -12.49 -24.68
C MET A 96 -27.13 -11.47 -24.25
N ALA A 97 -28.22 -11.37 -25.02
CA ALA A 97 -29.29 -10.39 -24.81
C ALA A 97 -30.13 -10.69 -23.56
N LEU A 98 -30.81 -9.67 -23.02
CA LEU A 98 -31.60 -9.76 -21.77
C LEU A 98 -32.66 -10.87 -21.79
N ASP A 99 -33.35 -11.03 -22.92
CA ASP A 99 -34.47 -11.96 -23.07
C ASP A 99 -34.04 -13.41 -23.34
N ALA A 100 -32.75 -13.67 -23.52
CA ALA A 100 -32.24 -15.01 -23.76
C ALA A 100 -32.31 -15.90 -22.50
N ILE A 101 -32.21 -17.22 -22.70
CA ILE A 101 -32.24 -18.21 -21.61
C ILE A 101 -31.10 -17.99 -20.61
N ASN A 102 -29.87 -17.82 -21.12
CA ASN A 102 -28.69 -17.50 -20.30
C ASN A 102 -28.36 -16.01 -20.34
N GLY A 103 -29.37 -15.16 -20.56
CA GLY A 103 -29.22 -13.72 -20.57
C GLY A 103 -28.81 -13.18 -19.18
N PRO A 104 -28.43 -11.88 -19.10
CA PRO A 104 -28.05 -11.24 -17.85
C PRO A 104 -29.02 -11.49 -16.70
N THR A 105 -28.50 -12.12 -15.65
CA THR A 105 -29.24 -12.51 -14.46
C THR A 105 -28.61 -11.84 -13.25
N LEU A 106 -29.43 -11.17 -12.46
CA LEU A 106 -29.05 -10.61 -11.17
C LEU A 106 -29.11 -11.73 -10.12
N THR A 107 -27.94 -12.23 -9.73
CA THR A 107 -27.80 -13.12 -8.59
C THR A 107 -27.65 -12.28 -7.32
N ILE A 108 -28.50 -12.55 -6.34
CA ILE A 108 -28.49 -11.89 -5.03
C ILE A 108 -28.09 -12.93 -4.01
N GLU A 109 -27.00 -12.69 -3.30
CA GLU A 109 -26.50 -13.57 -2.24
C GLU A 109 -26.66 -12.89 -0.88
N GLY A 110 -27.15 -13.62 0.11
CA GLY A 110 -27.36 -13.09 1.45
C GLY A 110 -28.00 -14.11 2.38
N ARG A 111 -28.90 -13.64 3.25
CA ARG A 111 -29.69 -14.49 4.14
C ARG A 111 -31.18 -14.24 4.00
N ASP A 112 -31.97 -15.30 4.14
CA ASP A 112 -33.43 -15.19 4.21
C ASP A 112 -33.91 -14.57 5.53
N ALA A 113 -35.23 -14.42 5.68
CA ALA A 113 -35.85 -13.89 6.91
C ALA A 113 -35.47 -14.65 8.19
N GLY A 114 -35.09 -15.93 8.08
CA GLY A 114 -34.67 -16.78 9.18
C GLY A 114 -33.17 -16.71 9.47
N GLY A 115 -32.41 -15.92 8.71
CA GLY A 115 -30.94 -15.84 8.82
C GLY A 115 -30.21 -16.97 8.11
N THR A 116 -30.88 -17.76 7.25
CA THR A 116 -30.24 -18.86 6.52
C THR A 116 -29.62 -18.33 5.23
N ALA A 117 -28.36 -18.67 4.97
CA ALA A 117 -27.67 -18.29 3.73
C ALA A 117 -28.44 -18.78 2.51
N ARG A 118 -28.69 -17.88 1.56
CA ARG A 118 -29.49 -18.15 0.36
C ARG A 118 -29.01 -17.29 -0.81
N ALA A 119 -29.17 -17.84 -2.01
CA ALA A 119 -29.03 -17.11 -3.26
C ALA A 119 -30.38 -17.06 -3.99
N TRP A 120 -30.69 -15.93 -4.62
CA TRP A 120 -31.83 -15.74 -5.51
C TRP A 120 -31.36 -15.37 -6.90
N TYR A 121 -32.09 -15.81 -7.91
CA TYR A 121 -31.78 -15.56 -9.33
C TYR A 121 -32.90 -14.77 -9.97
N VAL A 122 -32.61 -13.50 -10.27
CA VAL A 122 -33.56 -12.55 -10.83
C VAL A 122 -33.21 -12.28 -12.29
N ARG A 123 -34.05 -12.77 -13.20
CA ARG A 123 -33.91 -12.48 -14.63
C ARG A 123 -34.23 -11.01 -14.89
N LEU A 124 -33.24 -10.23 -15.33
CA LEU A 124 -33.41 -8.78 -15.52
C LEU A 124 -34.50 -8.43 -16.53
N TRP A 125 -34.70 -9.26 -17.55
CA TRP A 125 -35.72 -9.05 -18.58
C TRP A 125 -37.16 -8.99 -18.03
N ASN A 126 -37.44 -9.74 -16.95
CA ASN A 126 -38.76 -9.70 -16.30
C ASN A 126 -39.06 -8.34 -15.66
N HIS A 127 -38.03 -7.50 -15.51
CA HIS A 127 -38.06 -6.18 -14.89
C HIS A 127 -37.66 -5.07 -15.88
N ALA A 128 -37.70 -5.36 -17.19
CA ALA A 128 -37.22 -4.49 -18.25
C ALA A 128 -38.34 -4.07 -19.22
N VAL A 129 -38.25 -2.84 -19.74
CA VAL A 129 -39.14 -2.32 -20.79
C VAL A 129 -38.28 -1.75 -21.92
N GLY A 130 -38.37 -2.33 -23.11
CA GLY A 130 -37.59 -1.94 -24.28
C GLY A 130 -37.32 -3.11 -25.20
N SER A 131 -36.15 -3.11 -25.85
CA SER A 131 -35.64 -4.23 -26.63
C SER A 131 -34.65 -5.06 -25.79
N PRO A 132 -34.33 -6.30 -26.19
CA PRO A 132 -33.39 -7.15 -25.46
C PRO A 132 -31.98 -6.59 -25.28
N GLU A 133 -31.58 -5.61 -26.08
CA GLU A 133 -30.26 -4.98 -26.06
C GLU A 133 -30.31 -3.48 -25.68
N ASP A 134 -31.51 -2.91 -25.51
CA ASP A 134 -31.73 -1.52 -25.11
C ASP A 134 -33.06 -1.39 -24.34
N ALA A 135 -32.99 -1.42 -23.02
CA ALA A 135 -34.17 -1.43 -22.16
C ALA A 135 -33.99 -0.58 -20.90
N ALA A 136 -35.08 0.00 -20.42
CA ALA A 136 -35.17 0.55 -19.08
C ALA A 136 -35.45 -0.59 -18.09
N VAL A 137 -34.56 -0.80 -17.13
CA VAL A 137 -34.68 -1.82 -16.07
C VAL A 137 -35.08 -1.13 -14.77
N SER A 138 -36.04 -1.69 -14.04
CA SER A 138 -36.47 -1.19 -12.72
C SER A 138 -36.61 -2.34 -11.73
N ILE A 139 -35.79 -2.32 -10.68
CA ILE A 139 -35.73 -3.33 -9.63
C ILE A 139 -36.26 -2.71 -8.35
N ASP A 140 -37.43 -3.18 -7.89
CA ASP A 140 -38.01 -2.80 -6.61
C ASP A 140 -37.72 -3.90 -5.58
N PHE A 141 -36.81 -3.62 -4.63
CA PHE A 141 -36.36 -4.62 -3.66
C PHE A 141 -37.40 -4.94 -2.58
N ALA A 142 -38.48 -4.16 -2.46
CA ALA A 142 -39.58 -4.47 -1.55
C ALA A 142 -40.41 -5.66 -2.05
N ASP A 143 -40.61 -5.74 -3.36
CA ASP A 143 -41.51 -6.70 -4.03
C ASP A 143 -40.77 -7.52 -5.11
N LEU A 144 -39.45 -7.70 -4.96
CA LEU A 144 -38.63 -8.35 -5.97
C LEU A 144 -38.92 -9.86 -6.05
N VAL A 145 -39.08 -10.36 -7.27
CA VAL A 145 -39.34 -11.77 -7.56
C VAL A 145 -38.29 -12.32 -8.51
N GLY A 146 -37.65 -13.41 -8.09
CA GLY A 146 -36.78 -14.24 -8.91
C GLY A 146 -37.56 -15.32 -9.67
N GLY A 147 -36.87 -16.02 -10.58
CA GLY A 147 -37.50 -16.98 -11.50
C GLY A 147 -37.34 -16.56 -12.97
N PHE A 148 -37.55 -17.51 -13.86
CA PHE A 148 -37.43 -17.38 -15.30
C PHE A 148 -38.80 -17.12 -15.97
N ASP A 149 -39.79 -17.96 -15.70
CA ASP A 149 -41.14 -17.99 -16.32
C ASP A 149 -42.24 -17.53 -15.34
N LEU A 150 -42.22 -16.24 -14.99
CA LEU A 150 -43.17 -15.66 -14.05
C LEU A 150 -44.63 -15.66 -14.58
N PRO A 151 -45.64 -15.94 -13.73
CA PRO A 151 -45.54 -16.19 -12.28
C PRO A 151 -45.32 -17.66 -11.89
N THR A 152 -45.04 -18.57 -12.85
CA THR A 152 -45.06 -20.02 -12.64
C THR A 152 -43.96 -20.52 -11.70
N ASP A 153 -42.77 -19.95 -11.79
CA ASP A 153 -41.59 -20.28 -10.97
C ASP A 153 -41.19 -19.12 -10.05
N SER A 154 -42.18 -18.31 -9.66
CA SER A 154 -42.01 -17.17 -8.76
C SER A 154 -41.26 -17.59 -7.48
N ASP A 155 -40.10 -16.97 -7.27
CA ASP A 155 -39.31 -17.11 -6.05
C ASP A 155 -39.08 -15.73 -5.41
N PRO A 156 -39.92 -15.32 -4.44
CA PRO A 156 -39.79 -14.02 -3.78
C PRO A 156 -38.41 -13.83 -3.15
N VAL A 157 -37.79 -12.69 -3.48
CA VAL A 157 -36.50 -12.30 -2.92
C VAL A 157 -36.74 -11.64 -1.57
N TRP A 158 -36.05 -12.13 -0.56
CA TRP A 158 -35.95 -11.41 0.70
C TRP A 158 -34.71 -10.52 0.63
N ALA A 159 -34.87 -9.19 0.72
CA ALA A 159 -33.80 -8.23 0.42
C ALA A 159 -33.24 -7.45 1.62
N GLY A 160 -33.48 -7.86 2.85
CA GLY A 160 -33.07 -7.11 4.05
C GLY A 160 -31.68 -7.43 4.66
N ASP A 161 -30.91 -8.33 4.05
CA ASP A 161 -29.62 -8.88 4.54
C ASP A 161 -28.89 -9.52 3.35
N ILE A 162 -28.48 -8.65 2.43
CA ILE A 162 -27.74 -9.00 1.22
C ILE A 162 -26.23 -8.82 1.48
N ASP A 163 -25.43 -9.79 1.03
CA ASP A 163 -23.97 -9.67 0.94
C ASP A 163 -23.55 -8.92 -0.31
N ARG A 164 -24.00 -9.41 -1.46
CA ARG A 164 -23.64 -8.88 -2.75
C ARG A 164 -24.70 -9.18 -3.80
N MET A 165 -24.63 -8.41 -4.86
CA MET A 165 -25.42 -8.53 -6.07
C MET A 165 -24.47 -8.65 -7.24
N PHE A 166 -24.77 -9.58 -8.15
CA PHE A 166 -23.92 -9.94 -9.27
C PHE A 166 -24.79 -10.02 -10.53
N VAL A 167 -24.43 -9.29 -11.59
CA VAL A 167 -25.07 -9.39 -12.90
C VAL A 167 -24.16 -10.19 -13.84
N SER A 168 -24.64 -11.34 -14.30
CA SER A 168 -23.89 -12.22 -15.22
C SER A 168 -23.82 -11.64 -16.63
N LEU A 169 -22.63 -11.66 -17.22
CA LEU A 169 -22.38 -11.31 -18.61
C LEU A 169 -21.69 -12.49 -19.30
N VAL A 170 -22.29 -13.00 -20.37
CA VAL A 170 -21.77 -14.14 -21.13
C VAL A 170 -21.76 -13.82 -22.63
N SER A 171 -20.95 -14.55 -23.40
CA SER A 171 -20.92 -14.39 -24.85
C SER A 171 -22.23 -14.87 -25.50
N PRO A 172 -22.56 -14.41 -26.73
CA PRO A 172 -23.72 -14.92 -27.46
C PRO A 172 -23.71 -16.44 -27.71
N ASP A 173 -22.52 -17.04 -27.76
CA ASP A 173 -22.30 -18.48 -27.98
C ASP A 173 -22.14 -19.27 -26.66
N TYR A 174 -22.52 -18.69 -25.52
CA TYR A 174 -22.44 -19.36 -24.23
C TYR A 174 -23.30 -20.63 -24.20
N SER A 175 -22.68 -21.71 -23.75
CA SER A 175 -23.32 -23.02 -23.57
C SER A 175 -23.10 -23.62 -22.19
N GLY A 176 -22.24 -23.00 -21.36
CA GLY A 176 -21.80 -23.54 -20.08
C GLY A 176 -20.83 -24.73 -20.21
N ALA A 177 -20.44 -25.10 -21.44
CA ALA A 177 -19.46 -26.14 -21.67
C ALA A 177 -18.04 -25.57 -21.63
N ASP A 178 -17.13 -26.30 -20.98
CA ASP A 178 -15.69 -26.04 -20.99
C ASP A 178 -15.12 -26.32 -22.40
N ALA A 179 -15.30 -25.36 -23.31
CA ALA A 179 -14.91 -25.46 -24.71
C ALA A 179 -14.49 -24.09 -25.24
N ALA A 180 -13.46 -24.05 -26.08
CA ALA A 180 -13.04 -22.82 -26.74
C ALA A 180 -14.13 -22.31 -27.71
N LEU A 181 -14.29 -20.98 -27.77
CA LEU A 181 -15.08 -20.34 -28.81
C LEU A 181 -14.39 -20.46 -30.17
N PRO A 182 -15.14 -20.45 -31.29
CA PRO A 182 -14.56 -20.48 -32.64
C PRO A 182 -13.60 -19.31 -32.90
N ALA A 183 -13.88 -18.16 -32.30
CA ALA A 183 -13.03 -16.98 -32.25
C ALA A 183 -13.28 -16.23 -30.93
N PRO A 184 -12.30 -15.43 -30.44
CA PRO A 184 -12.53 -14.55 -29.31
C PRO A 184 -13.72 -13.60 -29.59
N CYS A 185 -14.61 -13.46 -28.61
CA CYS A 185 -15.79 -12.60 -28.72
C CYS A 185 -15.60 -11.37 -27.84
N GLU A 186 -15.62 -10.17 -28.42
CA GLU A 186 -15.62 -8.93 -27.65
C GLU A 186 -17.05 -8.46 -27.41
N GLY A 187 -17.34 -8.07 -26.17
CA GLY A 187 -18.66 -7.65 -25.74
C GLY A 187 -18.62 -6.47 -24.79
N TRP A 188 -19.74 -5.77 -24.67
CA TRP A 188 -19.89 -4.65 -23.77
C TRP A 188 -21.31 -4.50 -23.24
N VAL A 189 -21.40 -3.90 -22.05
CA VAL A 189 -22.64 -3.50 -21.39
C VAL A 189 -22.48 -2.09 -20.85
N GLU A 190 -23.52 -1.28 -20.96
CA GLU A 190 -23.58 0.05 -20.40
C GLU A 190 -24.86 0.22 -19.58
N LEU A 191 -24.70 0.73 -18.36
CA LEU A 191 -25.80 1.13 -17.49
C LEU A 191 -25.73 2.65 -17.40
N THR A 192 -26.79 3.32 -17.85
CA THR A 192 -26.87 4.80 -17.87
C THR A 192 -28.11 5.28 -17.12
N GLY A 193 -28.07 6.51 -16.58
CA GLY A 193 -29.18 7.04 -15.81
C GLY A 193 -29.47 6.20 -14.56
N MET A 194 -28.41 5.71 -13.90
CA MET A 194 -28.52 4.89 -12.70
C MET A 194 -29.05 5.74 -11.55
N VAL A 195 -30.20 5.36 -11.01
CA VAL A 195 -30.86 6.03 -9.89
C VAL A 195 -31.29 4.99 -8.86
N CYS A 196 -30.98 5.26 -7.59
CA CYS A 196 -31.52 4.50 -6.46
C CYS A 196 -32.42 5.43 -5.63
N GLU A 197 -33.69 5.06 -5.50
CA GLU A 197 -34.71 5.80 -4.74
C GLU A 197 -35.13 5.02 -3.49
N GLY A 198 -35.84 5.71 -2.59
CA GLY A 198 -36.39 5.16 -1.35
C GLY A 198 -35.56 5.50 -0.09
N PRO A 199 -36.11 5.31 1.12
CA PRO A 199 -35.42 5.66 2.37
C PRO A 199 -34.08 4.94 2.58
N GLY A 200 -33.90 3.75 1.99
CA GLY A 200 -32.66 2.98 2.07
C GLY A 200 -31.59 3.35 1.05
N SER A 201 -31.87 4.29 0.12
CA SER A 201 -31.01 4.55 -1.02
C SER A 201 -29.74 5.35 -0.71
N VAL A 202 -29.68 6.02 0.45
CA VAL A 202 -28.53 6.83 0.85
C VAL A 202 -27.83 6.17 2.04
N ILE A 203 -26.52 5.97 1.92
CA ILE A 203 -25.65 5.43 2.97
C ILE A 203 -24.53 6.41 3.29
N ALA A 204 -23.90 6.27 4.46
CA ALA A 204 -22.72 7.07 4.79
C ALA A 204 -21.50 6.63 3.97
N ILE A 205 -20.62 7.58 3.65
CA ILE A 205 -19.30 7.29 3.06
C ILE A 205 -18.21 8.06 3.79
N GLY A 206 -17.02 7.47 3.90
CA GLY A 206 -15.86 8.19 4.42
C GLY A 206 -15.46 9.33 3.50
N ASP A 207 -15.35 10.54 4.06
CA ASP A 207 -14.98 11.76 3.33
C ASP A 207 -13.75 12.42 3.95
N ALA A 208 -12.85 11.59 4.49
CA ALA A 208 -11.57 12.08 4.97
C ALA A 208 -10.74 12.61 3.79
N VAL A 209 -10.08 13.74 4.03
CA VAL A 209 -9.09 14.31 3.11
C VAL A 209 -7.81 14.52 3.92
N VAL A 210 -6.79 13.75 3.59
CA VAL A 210 -5.45 13.89 4.14
C VAL A 210 -4.77 15.05 3.41
N PRO A 211 -4.03 15.93 4.13
CA PRO A 211 -3.24 16.97 3.49
C PRO A 211 -2.31 16.41 2.42
N GLU A 212 -2.07 17.21 1.38
CA GLU A 212 -1.05 16.89 0.38
C GLU A 212 0.32 16.69 1.05
N HIS A 213 1.07 15.69 0.59
CA HIS A 213 2.39 15.38 1.08
C HIS A 213 3.32 14.96 -0.06
N GLY A 214 4.63 15.00 0.20
CA GLY A 214 5.67 14.81 -0.82
C GLY A 214 6.05 13.35 -1.08
N ILE A 215 5.29 12.36 -0.60
CA ILE A 215 5.51 10.95 -0.94
C ILE A 215 4.60 10.59 -2.13
N GLY A 216 5.20 10.01 -3.16
CA GLY A 216 4.48 9.48 -4.33
C GLY A 216 3.89 8.09 -4.05
N ILE A 217 3.05 7.63 -4.98
CA ILE A 217 2.41 6.31 -4.88
C ILE A 217 2.63 5.53 -6.16
N ALA A 218 2.78 4.23 -6.01
CA ALA A 218 2.85 3.29 -7.09
C ALA A 218 1.71 2.26 -6.92
N GLY A 219 1.19 1.75 -8.03
CA GLY A 219 0.11 0.77 -8.08
C GLY A 219 0.08 0.08 -9.44
N GLY A 220 -0.82 -0.88 -9.65
CA GLY A 220 -0.83 -1.66 -10.89
C GLY A 220 -2.21 -2.04 -11.36
N TYR A 221 -2.32 -2.29 -12.66
CA TYR A 221 -3.53 -2.81 -13.28
C TYR A 221 -3.81 -4.23 -12.80
N ASP A 222 -2.79 -5.08 -12.70
CA ASP A 222 -2.92 -6.49 -12.28
C ASP A 222 -3.56 -6.66 -10.90
N ASP A 223 -3.31 -5.71 -9.98
CA ASP A 223 -3.86 -5.73 -8.62
C ASP A 223 -5.22 -5.03 -8.49
N SER A 224 -5.65 -4.30 -9.52
CA SER A 224 -6.79 -3.38 -9.43
C SER A 224 -7.71 -3.39 -10.66
N TYR A 225 -7.55 -4.34 -11.58
CA TYR A 225 -8.35 -4.46 -12.81
C TYR A 225 -9.85 -4.55 -12.54
N ASN A 226 -10.20 -5.11 -11.38
CA ASN A 226 -11.56 -5.32 -10.91
C ASN A 226 -12.23 -4.03 -10.44
N LEU A 227 -11.46 -2.97 -10.14
CA LEU A 227 -11.95 -1.69 -9.63
C LEU A 227 -12.05 -0.64 -10.73
N THR A 228 -12.99 0.31 -10.61
CA THR A 228 -13.04 1.45 -11.53
C THR A 228 -11.82 2.37 -11.32
N PRO A 229 -11.27 2.97 -12.39
CA PRO A 229 -10.22 3.98 -12.27
C PRO A 229 -10.63 5.17 -11.38
N ALA A 230 -11.91 5.57 -11.43
CA ALA A 230 -12.46 6.63 -10.60
C ALA A 230 -12.32 6.34 -9.10
N ARG A 231 -12.54 5.10 -8.68
CA ARG A 231 -12.41 4.67 -7.28
C ARG A 231 -10.97 4.69 -6.81
N LEU A 232 -10.04 4.18 -7.62
CA LEU A 232 -8.61 4.16 -7.28
C LEU A 232 -8.04 5.57 -7.14
N LEU A 233 -8.31 6.42 -8.13
CA LEU A 233 -7.80 7.80 -8.13
C LEU A 233 -8.43 8.64 -7.03
N ARG A 234 -9.68 8.36 -6.65
CA ARG A 234 -10.30 8.94 -5.45
C ARG A 234 -9.50 8.59 -4.19
N ASN A 235 -9.16 7.32 -3.99
CA ASN A 235 -8.35 6.89 -2.85
C ASN A 235 -6.99 7.60 -2.85
N ALA A 236 -6.27 7.60 -3.97
CA ALA A 236 -4.99 8.29 -4.07
C ALA A 236 -5.09 9.79 -3.74
N LEU A 237 -6.06 10.49 -4.32
CA LEU A 237 -6.25 11.93 -4.11
C LEU A 237 -6.60 12.27 -2.65
N HIS A 238 -7.56 11.55 -2.07
CA HIS A 238 -8.05 11.79 -0.70
C HIS A 238 -7.02 11.39 0.37
N LEU A 239 -6.09 10.48 0.06
CA LEU A 239 -4.97 10.11 0.94
C LEU A 239 -3.76 11.05 0.80
N GLY A 240 -3.89 12.16 0.08
CA GLY A 240 -2.88 13.22 0.00
C GLY A 240 -1.81 13.02 -1.07
N TYR A 241 -1.85 11.91 -1.83
CA TYR A 241 -0.87 11.66 -2.89
C TYR A 241 -1.04 12.65 -4.05
N ARG A 242 0.08 13.15 -4.58
CA ARG A 242 0.15 14.03 -5.76
C ARG A 242 1.35 13.65 -6.63
N GLY A 243 1.50 14.32 -7.77
CA GLY A 243 2.62 14.12 -8.68
C GLY A 243 2.42 12.91 -9.59
N ASP A 244 3.48 12.15 -9.82
CA ASP A 244 3.43 10.98 -10.69
C ASP A 244 3.00 9.72 -9.95
N ILE A 245 2.07 8.98 -10.53
CA ILE A 245 1.76 7.61 -10.14
C ILE A 245 2.60 6.67 -10.99
N VAL A 246 3.40 5.79 -10.38
CA VAL A 246 3.99 4.67 -11.10
C VAL A 246 2.89 3.61 -11.27
N HIS A 247 2.42 3.44 -12.51
CA HIS A 247 1.34 2.53 -12.86
C HIS A 247 1.89 1.31 -13.60
N TYR A 248 1.90 0.18 -12.91
CA TYR A 248 2.40 -1.11 -13.38
C TYR A 248 1.39 -1.80 -14.29
N VAL A 249 1.83 -2.09 -15.51
CA VAL A 249 1.17 -2.94 -16.51
C VAL A 249 1.95 -4.24 -16.49
N GLY A 250 1.41 -5.20 -15.75
CA GLY A 250 2.19 -6.29 -15.19
C GLY A 250 2.26 -7.54 -16.04
N MET A 251 2.12 -8.68 -15.36
CA MET A 251 2.20 -10.01 -15.96
C MET A 251 0.90 -10.47 -16.61
N SER A 252 -0.24 -9.80 -16.36
CA SER A 252 -1.57 -10.35 -16.60
C SER A 252 -2.62 -9.32 -17.04
N HIS A 253 -3.78 -9.80 -17.48
CA HIS A 253 -4.98 -9.02 -17.85
C HIS A 253 -4.90 -8.04 -19.02
N TYR A 254 -3.71 -7.62 -19.50
CA TYR A 254 -3.62 -6.61 -20.57
C TYR A 254 -3.68 -7.19 -21.99
N PHE A 255 -3.27 -8.45 -22.15
CA PHE A 255 -2.99 -9.06 -23.45
C PHE A 255 -4.23 -9.63 -24.14
N ARG A 256 -4.12 -9.81 -25.45
CA ARG A 256 -5.01 -10.67 -26.24
C ARG A 256 -4.42 -12.07 -26.27
N LEU A 257 -5.29 -13.08 -26.39
CA LEU A 257 -4.91 -14.47 -26.49
C LEU A 257 -5.32 -15.07 -27.84
N GLU A 258 -4.54 -16.03 -28.32
CA GLU A 258 -4.89 -16.94 -29.40
C GLU A 258 -4.87 -18.40 -28.93
N ALA A 259 -5.81 -19.19 -29.43
CA ALA A 259 -5.90 -20.61 -29.08
C ALA A 259 -4.93 -21.43 -29.94
N LEU A 260 -4.11 -22.25 -29.31
CA LEU A 260 -3.22 -23.18 -30.00
C LEU A 260 -3.05 -24.48 -29.19
N SER A 261 -3.26 -25.62 -29.85
CA SER A 261 -3.06 -26.96 -29.25
C SER A 261 -3.73 -27.18 -27.88
N GLY A 262 -4.92 -26.59 -27.68
CA GLY A 262 -5.68 -26.69 -26.43
C GLY A 262 -5.25 -25.71 -25.33
N GLY A 263 -4.29 -24.83 -25.59
CA GLY A 263 -3.90 -23.71 -24.71
C GLY A 263 -4.22 -22.34 -25.31
N TYR A 264 -3.98 -21.30 -24.52
CA TYR A 264 -4.12 -19.90 -24.92
C TYR A 264 -2.80 -19.17 -24.72
N TYR A 265 -2.33 -18.45 -25.74
CA TYR A 265 -1.04 -17.76 -25.73
C TYR A 265 -1.19 -16.31 -26.14
N VAL A 266 -0.33 -15.43 -25.62
CA VAL A 266 -0.36 -14.01 -25.95
C VAL A 266 -0.20 -13.78 -27.46
N SER A 267 -1.03 -12.90 -28.01
CA SER A 267 -1.07 -12.61 -29.44
C SER A 267 -1.20 -11.12 -29.71
N LEU A 268 -0.70 -10.70 -30.86
CA LEU A 268 -0.94 -9.37 -31.44
C LEU A 268 -2.05 -9.39 -32.51
N ALA A 269 -2.69 -10.55 -32.72
CA ALA A 269 -3.80 -10.70 -33.65
C ALA A 269 -5.02 -9.90 -33.17
N GLY A 270 -5.51 -9.00 -34.03
CA GLY A 270 -6.65 -8.13 -33.72
C GLY A 270 -6.35 -6.95 -32.80
N GLY A 271 -5.08 -6.69 -32.47
CA GLY A 271 -4.66 -5.56 -31.64
C GLY A 271 -3.54 -5.92 -30.66
N VAL A 272 -3.05 -4.93 -29.92
CA VAL A 272 -1.97 -5.15 -28.93
C VAL A 272 -2.54 -5.44 -27.54
N LEU A 273 -3.45 -4.60 -27.07
CA LEU A 273 -4.15 -4.74 -25.80
C LEU A 273 -5.53 -5.35 -26.05
N ASN A 274 -6.06 -6.11 -25.09
CA ASN A 274 -7.47 -6.49 -25.16
C ASN A 274 -8.39 -5.28 -24.89
N VAL A 275 -9.66 -5.40 -25.28
CA VAL A 275 -10.64 -4.30 -25.24
C VAL A 275 -10.88 -3.78 -23.82
N ALA A 276 -10.94 -4.68 -22.82
CA ALA A 276 -11.16 -4.36 -21.43
C ALA A 276 -10.00 -3.52 -20.85
N CYS A 277 -8.77 -4.00 -21.03
CA CYS A 277 -7.56 -3.29 -20.64
C CYS A 277 -7.44 -1.93 -21.33
N ALA A 278 -7.72 -1.86 -22.63
CA ALA A 278 -7.65 -0.61 -23.38
C ALA A 278 -8.70 0.41 -22.90
N ALA A 279 -9.91 -0.03 -22.54
CA ALA A 279 -10.95 0.84 -21.99
C ALA A 279 -10.57 1.36 -20.60
N TRP A 280 -10.13 0.47 -19.71
CA TRP A 280 -9.72 0.81 -18.35
C TRP A 280 -8.58 1.82 -18.32
N HIS A 281 -7.52 1.60 -19.10
CA HIS A 281 -6.37 2.50 -19.11
C HIS A 281 -6.64 3.86 -19.75
N ARG A 282 -7.58 3.94 -20.71
CA ARG A 282 -8.05 5.23 -21.23
C ARG A 282 -8.76 6.03 -20.15
N ASP A 283 -9.71 5.42 -19.46
CA ASP A 283 -10.43 6.06 -18.34
C ASP A 283 -9.48 6.46 -17.20
N PHE A 284 -8.51 5.60 -16.85
CA PHE A 284 -7.48 5.93 -15.86
C PHE A 284 -6.61 7.11 -16.29
N ALA A 285 -6.12 7.14 -17.53
CA ALA A 285 -5.25 8.20 -18.02
C ALA A 285 -5.96 9.55 -18.08
N GLU A 286 -7.20 9.59 -18.58
CA GLU A 286 -8.02 10.80 -18.67
C GLU A 286 -8.34 11.37 -17.29
N ARG A 287 -8.69 10.51 -16.33
CA ARG A 287 -8.99 10.92 -14.96
C ARG A 287 -7.76 11.34 -14.18
N ALA A 288 -6.65 10.61 -14.33
CA ALA A 288 -5.38 10.98 -13.72
C ALA A 288 -4.98 12.40 -14.18
N LYS A 289 -5.08 12.66 -15.49
CA LYS A 289 -4.85 13.98 -16.06
C LYS A 289 -5.79 15.04 -15.48
N ALA A 290 -7.09 14.75 -15.41
CA ALA A 290 -8.10 15.68 -14.90
C ALA A 290 -7.87 16.03 -13.41
N LEU A 291 -7.33 15.10 -12.63
CA LEU A 291 -6.99 15.28 -11.22
C LEU A 291 -5.58 15.86 -11.01
N GLY A 292 -4.83 16.15 -12.08
CA GLY A 292 -3.49 16.72 -12.01
C GLY A 292 -2.36 15.72 -11.74
N PHE A 293 -2.64 14.41 -11.77
CA PHE A 293 -1.60 13.38 -11.70
C PHE A 293 -0.84 13.26 -13.02
N GLY A 294 0.45 12.97 -12.91
CA GLY A 294 1.20 12.33 -13.99
C GLY A 294 1.17 10.81 -13.84
N VAL A 295 1.54 10.09 -14.91
CA VAL A 295 1.58 8.63 -14.90
C VAL A 295 2.91 8.16 -15.49
N ILE A 296 3.67 7.39 -14.72
CA ILE A 296 4.83 6.64 -15.19
C ILE A 296 4.35 5.22 -15.50
N TRP A 297 4.26 4.90 -16.78
CA TRP A 297 3.78 3.60 -17.23
C TRP A 297 4.90 2.58 -17.12
N SER A 298 4.80 1.65 -16.18
CA SER A 298 5.77 0.59 -15.94
C SER A 298 5.35 -0.69 -16.64
N LEU A 299 6.20 -1.22 -17.51
CA LEU A 299 5.98 -2.50 -18.19
C LEU A 299 7.08 -3.48 -17.79
N SER A 300 6.69 -4.64 -17.26
CA SER A 300 7.64 -5.67 -16.82
C SER A 300 8.09 -6.62 -17.93
N TYR A 301 9.17 -7.36 -17.68
CA TYR A 301 9.57 -8.53 -18.47
C TYR A 301 8.86 -9.80 -17.99
N GLU A 302 7.88 -9.67 -17.11
CA GLU A 302 7.15 -10.77 -16.51
C GLU A 302 5.84 -11.01 -17.29
N LEU A 303 5.44 -12.27 -17.41
CA LEU A 303 4.19 -12.66 -18.05
C LEU A 303 3.58 -13.87 -17.35
N PHE A 304 2.25 -13.94 -17.29
CA PHE A 304 1.56 -15.09 -16.73
C PHE A 304 1.94 -16.38 -17.46
N ASP A 305 2.44 -17.39 -16.74
CA ASP A 305 3.16 -18.52 -17.33
C ASP A 305 2.28 -19.34 -18.29
N ALA A 306 1.01 -19.50 -17.93
CA ALA A 306 0.03 -20.27 -18.72
C ALA A 306 -0.29 -19.63 -20.08
N HIS A 307 0.00 -18.34 -20.25
CA HIS A 307 -0.22 -17.61 -21.50
C HIS A 307 1.07 -17.24 -22.23
N CYS A 308 2.22 -17.64 -21.68
CA CYS A 308 3.52 -17.35 -22.27
C CYS A 308 3.96 -18.46 -23.24
N TRP A 309 4.46 -18.05 -24.39
CA TRP A 309 5.08 -18.96 -25.37
C TRP A 309 6.31 -19.65 -24.77
N ASN A 310 6.44 -20.95 -25.00
CA ASN A 310 7.49 -21.75 -24.35
C ASN A 310 8.92 -21.36 -24.75
N ASP A 311 9.13 -20.87 -25.96
CA ASP A 311 10.41 -20.38 -26.47
C ASP A 311 10.74 -18.97 -25.97
N TRP A 312 9.77 -18.22 -25.47
CA TRP A 312 10.00 -16.89 -24.88
C TRP A 312 10.53 -16.96 -23.44
N LYS A 313 10.30 -18.07 -22.73
CA LYS A 313 10.65 -18.24 -21.32
C LYS A 313 12.16 -18.31 -21.12
N GLN A 314 12.68 -17.57 -20.15
CA GLN A 314 14.02 -17.79 -19.61
C GLN A 314 14.13 -19.21 -19.01
N ARG A 315 15.32 -19.83 -19.10
CA ARG A 315 15.54 -21.21 -18.62
C ARG A 315 16.86 -21.39 -17.90
N ALA A 316 16.85 -22.23 -16.87
CA ALA A 316 18.06 -22.77 -16.26
C ALA A 316 18.75 -23.78 -17.19
N ALA A 317 20.00 -24.13 -16.89
CA ALA A 317 20.83 -25.01 -17.74
C ALA A 317 20.25 -26.42 -17.96
N ASP A 318 19.37 -26.89 -17.07
CA ASP A 318 18.66 -28.18 -17.18
C ASP A 318 17.33 -28.05 -17.94
N GLY A 319 17.01 -26.87 -18.47
CA GLY A 319 15.79 -26.57 -19.20
C GLY A 319 14.61 -26.11 -18.33
N THR A 320 14.75 -26.11 -17.01
CA THR A 320 13.68 -25.67 -16.09
C THR A 320 13.32 -24.20 -16.36
N PRO A 321 12.02 -23.86 -16.52
CA PRO A 321 11.59 -22.50 -16.80
C PRO A 321 11.73 -21.57 -15.58
N ALA A 322 11.93 -20.28 -15.85
CA ALA A 322 12.05 -19.22 -14.86
C ALA A 322 10.71 -18.83 -14.21
N LEU A 323 10.17 -19.72 -13.38
CA LEU A 323 8.90 -19.47 -12.68
C LEU A 323 9.11 -18.67 -11.39
N THR A 324 8.22 -17.72 -11.14
CA THR A 324 8.17 -16.97 -9.87
C THR A 324 7.46 -17.73 -8.77
N GLY A 325 7.48 -17.18 -7.55
CA GLY A 325 6.88 -17.81 -6.36
C GLY A 325 5.35 -17.69 -6.27
N TRP A 326 4.69 -17.02 -7.22
CA TRP A 326 3.24 -16.82 -7.20
C TRP A 326 2.47 -18.09 -7.60
N ALA A 327 1.19 -18.17 -7.21
CA ALA A 327 0.32 -19.29 -7.55
C ALA A 327 -1.02 -18.80 -8.15
N PRO A 328 -1.32 -19.10 -9.42
CA PRO A 328 -0.44 -19.73 -10.41
C PRO A 328 0.75 -18.82 -10.79
N PRO A 329 1.89 -19.37 -11.25
CA PRO A 329 3.11 -18.59 -11.43
C PRO A 329 3.08 -17.72 -12.69
N SER A 330 3.90 -16.69 -12.68
CA SER A 330 4.44 -16.04 -13.88
C SER A 330 5.76 -16.65 -14.30
N THR A 331 6.22 -16.24 -15.48
CA THR A 331 7.56 -16.50 -16.02
C THR A 331 8.20 -15.22 -16.52
N LEU A 332 9.53 -15.18 -16.53
CA LEU A 332 10.28 -14.07 -17.10
C LEU A 332 10.55 -14.31 -18.60
N LEU A 333 10.32 -13.27 -19.40
CA LEU A 333 10.60 -13.23 -20.84
C LEU A 333 12.10 -13.06 -21.08
N SER A 334 12.64 -13.79 -22.06
CA SER A 334 14.07 -13.75 -22.37
C SER A 334 14.47 -12.44 -23.07
N PRO A 335 15.42 -11.67 -22.51
CA PRO A 335 16.05 -10.52 -23.17
C PRO A 335 16.64 -10.82 -24.55
N ALA A 336 17.04 -12.08 -24.79
CA ALA A 336 17.65 -12.52 -26.04
C ALA A 336 16.64 -12.89 -27.12
N HIS A 337 15.36 -13.07 -26.77
CA HIS A 337 14.35 -13.55 -27.69
C HIS A 337 13.65 -12.39 -28.43
N SER A 338 13.91 -12.26 -29.74
CA SER A 338 13.39 -11.15 -30.55
C SER A 338 11.86 -11.07 -30.60
N GLY A 339 11.16 -12.22 -30.61
CA GLY A 339 9.68 -12.28 -30.52
C GLY A 339 9.13 -11.69 -29.22
N ALA A 340 9.62 -12.17 -28.06
CA ALA A 340 9.24 -11.65 -26.74
C ALA A 340 9.52 -10.15 -26.59
N ILE A 341 10.72 -9.69 -26.98
CA ILE A 341 11.05 -8.26 -26.89
C ILE A 341 10.24 -7.43 -27.90
N GLY A 342 10.02 -7.93 -29.12
CA GLY A 342 9.16 -7.29 -30.11
C GLY A 342 7.72 -7.15 -29.62
N TYR A 343 7.21 -8.15 -28.89
CA TYR A 343 5.91 -8.11 -28.23
C TYR A 343 5.86 -7.01 -27.16
N LEU A 344 6.82 -6.97 -26.22
CA LEU A 344 6.89 -5.91 -25.20
C LEU A 344 7.00 -4.52 -25.83
N GLN A 345 7.77 -4.37 -26.91
CA GLN A 345 7.85 -3.12 -27.66
C GLN A 345 6.50 -2.72 -28.25
N ALA A 346 5.69 -3.65 -28.75
CA ALA A 346 4.33 -3.34 -29.23
C ALA A 346 3.44 -2.84 -28.07
N VAL A 347 3.51 -3.51 -26.92
CA VAL A 347 2.76 -3.12 -25.70
C VAL A 347 3.18 -1.73 -25.22
N ALA A 348 4.47 -1.44 -25.15
CA ALA A 348 4.99 -0.12 -24.78
C ALA A 348 4.44 0.99 -25.70
N ARG A 349 4.39 0.75 -27.01
CA ARG A 349 3.80 1.71 -27.97
C ARG A 349 2.30 1.90 -27.73
N ALA A 350 1.56 0.83 -27.48
CA ALA A 350 0.11 0.92 -27.23
C ALA A 350 -0.19 1.74 -25.97
N VAL A 351 0.54 1.48 -24.88
CA VAL A 351 0.39 2.19 -23.61
C VAL A 351 0.82 3.66 -23.72
N MET A 352 1.93 3.95 -24.41
CA MET A 352 2.33 5.34 -24.70
C MET A 352 1.31 6.05 -25.60
N GLY A 353 0.67 5.35 -26.52
CA GLY A 353 -0.43 5.89 -27.32
C GLY A 353 -1.60 6.35 -26.46
N ILE A 354 -1.96 5.59 -25.42
CA ILE A 354 -2.99 5.99 -24.44
C ILE A 354 -2.55 7.24 -23.68
N ALA A 355 -1.30 7.28 -23.21
CA ALA A 355 -0.76 8.44 -22.49
C ALA A 355 -0.82 9.73 -23.32
N VAL A 356 -0.38 9.66 -24.59
CA VAL A 356 -0.41 10.79 -25.53
C VAL A 356 -1.84 11.21 -25.83
N ALA A 357 -2.76 10.26 -26.07
CA ALA A 357 -4.16 10.56 -26.34
C ALA A 357 -4.84 11.29 -25.18
N ALA A 358 -4.51 10.95 -23.93
CA ALA A 358 -5.00 11.62 -22.73
C ALA A 358 -4.31 12.97 -22.43
N GLY A 359 -3.30 13.37 -23.21
CA GLY A 359 -2.53 14.59 -22.98
C GLY A 359 -1.65 14.54 -21.71
N LEU A 360 -1.25 13.35 -21.28
CA LEU A 360 -0.28 13.15 -20.21
C LEU A 360 1.15 13.38 -20.73
N ALA A 361 2.03 13.84 -19.85
CA ALA A 361 3.46 13.82 -20.16
C ALA A 361 3.92 12.37 -20.30
N ALA A 362 4.57 12.03 -21.41
CA ALA A 362 5.01 10.66 -21.66
C ALA A 362 6.15 10.26 -20.70
N LYS A 363 5.89 9.29 -19.83
CA LYS A 363 6.87 8.72 -18.90
C LYS A 363 6.74 7.20 -18.94
N PHE A 364 7.83 6.51 -19.23
CA PHE A 364 7.84 5.06 -19.39
C PHE A 364 8.93 4.45 -18.52
N GLN A 365 8.56 3.47 -17.70
CA GLN A 365 9.49 2.69 -16.89
C GLN A 365 9.66 1.31 -17.53
N VAL A 366 10.92 0.91 -17.71
CA VAL A 366 11.26 -0.51 -17.91
C VAL A 366 11.25 -1.17 -16.53
N GLY A 367 10.17 -1.90 -16.25
CA GLY A 367 9.95 -2.63 -15.01
C GLY A 367 10.59 -4.01 -15.06
N GLU A 368 11.06 -4.47 -13.91
CA GLU A 368 11.55 -5.83 -13.67
C GLU A 368 12.43 -6.49 -14.78
N PRO A 369 13.41 -5.77 -15.38
CA PRO A 369 14.15 -6.31 -16.51
C PRO A 369 15.36 -7.11 -16.00
N TRP A 370 15.18 -8.36 -15.57
CA TRP A 370 16.31 -9.18 -15.10
C TRP A 370 16.30 -10.62 -15.59
N TRP A 371 17.49 -11.21 -15.58
CA TRP A 371 17.66 -12.66 -15.66
C TRP A 371 17.25 -13.27 -14.32
N TRP A 372 16.25 -14.15 -14.35
CA TRP A 372 15.74 -14.82 -13.17
C TRP A 372 16.83 -15.68 -12.52
N VAL A 373 16.90 -15.61 -11.20
CA VAL A 373 17.72 -16.50 -10.38
C VAL A 373 16.76 -17.32 -9.53
N MET A 374 16.81 -18.64 -9.69
CA MET A 374 15.98 -19.54 -8.90
C MET A 374 16.34 -19.46 -7.41
N PRO A 375 15.42 -19.84 -6.49
CA PRO A 375 15.70 -19.82 -5.05
C PRO A 375 16.95 -20.60 -4.62
N ASP A 376 17.35 -21.62 -5.39
CA ASP A 376 18.56 -22.42 -5.19
C ASP A 376 19.85 -21.78 -5.76
N GLY A 377 19.73 -20.62 -6.40
CA GLY A 377 20.83 -19.85 -6.99
C GLY A 377 21.14 -20.19 -8.45
N ARG A 378 20.37 -21.05 -9.13
CA ARG A 378 20.56 -21.30 -10.57
C ARG A 378 20.11 -20.09 -11.40
N PRO A 379 20.96 -19.55 -12.29
CA PRO A 379 20.55 -18.47 -13.19
C PRO A 379 19.83 -18.99 -14.42
N CYS A 380 18.80 -18.27 -14.87
CA CYS A 380 17.96 -18.63 -16.02
C CYS A 380 18.41 -17.97 -17.32
N LEU A 381 19.69 -18.13 -17.68
CA LEU A 381 20.32 -17.53 -18.85
C LEU A 381 20.66 -18.55 -19.95
N TYR A 382 19.94 -19.67 -19.98
CA TYR A 382 20.20 -20.84 -20.84
C TYR A 382 19.04 -21.20 -21.78
N ASP A 383 18.10 -20.28 -22.02
CA ASP A 383 17.12 -20.47 -23.09
C ASP A 383 17.81 -20.51 -24.47
N ALA A 384 17.10 -21.02 -25.49
CA ALA A 384 17.68 -21.23 -26.81
C ALA A 384 18.20 -19.92 -27.45
N SER A 385 17.53 -18.80 -27.22
CA SER A 385 17.94 -17.50 -27.74
C SER A 385 19.18 -16.97 -27.01
N ALA A 386 19.25 -17.12 -25.69
CA ALA A 386 20.42 -16.78 -24.89
C ALA A 386 21.66 -17.62 -25.29
N VAL A 387 21.46 -18.92 -25.49
CA VAL A 387 22.52 -19.83 -25.95
C VAL A 387 23.04 -19.43 -27.33
N ALA A 388 22.15 -19.08 -28.26
CA ALA A 388 22.53 -18.61 -29.59
C ALA A 388 23.23 -17.23 -29.53
N ALA A 389 22.83 -16.36 -28.61
CA ALA A 389 23.34 -14.99 -28.52
C ALA A 389 24.76 -14.91 -27.93
N PHE A 390 25.06 -15.69 -26.89
CA PHE A 390 26.33 -15.56 -26.17
C PHE A 390 26.97 -16.85 -25.67
N ALA A 391 26.43 -18.03 -26.03
CA ALA A 391 27.01 -19.34 -25.72
C ALA A 391 27.50 -19.48 -24.25
N PRO A 392 26.58 -19.40 -23.27
CA PRO A 392 26.93 -19.35 -21.85
C PRO A 392 27.73 -20.57 -21.41
N VAL A 393 28.79 -20.32 -20.63
CA VAL A 393 29.52 -21.38 -19.94
C VAL A 393 28.68 -21.90 -18.77
N ALA A 394 28.85 -23.17 -18.41
CA ALA A 394 28.13 -23.79 -17.30
C ALA A 394 28.34 -23.02 -15.97
N LEU A 395 27.23 -22.57 -15.40
CA LEU A 395 27.16 -21.83 -14.14
C LEU A 395 26.10 -22.50 -13.25
N PRO A 396 26.49 -23.51 -12.45
CA PRO A 396 25.54 -24.29 -11.65
C PRO A 396 24.89 -23.48 -10.53
N THR A 397 25.54 -22.40 -10.09
CA THR A 397 24.99 -21.45 -9.13
C THR A 397 25.63 -20.08 -9.36
N ILE A 398 24.86 -19.02 -9.19
CA ILE A 398 25.37 -17.64 -9.20
C ILE A 398 25.99 -17.24 -7.85
N ARG A 399 25.89 -18.10 -6.83
CA ARG A 399 26.44 -17.86 -5.50
C ARG A 399 27.93 -18.22 -5.44
N GLY A 400 28.71 -17.43 -4.70
CA GLY A 400 30.14 -17.64 -4.47
C GLY A 400 31.04 -17.03 -5.56
N GLY A 401 32.28 -17.51 -5.61
CA GLY A 401 33.29 -17.03 -6.56
C GLY A 401 33.11 -17.62 -7.97
N MET A 402 33.44 -16.83 -8.99
CA MET A 402 33.29 -17.20 -10.40
C MET A 402 34.63 -17.34 -11.11
N SER A 403 34.72 -18.30 -12.04
CA SER A 403 35.84 -18.37 -12.98
C SER A 403 35.78 -17.22 -13.99
N ALA A 404 36.91 -16.90 -14.62
CA ALA A 404 36.96 -15.86 -15.65
C ALA A 404 35.96 -16.11 -16.80
N ALA A 405 35.74 -17.36 -17.19
CA ALA A 405 34.79 -17.72 -18.25
C ALA A 405 33.32 -17.52 -17.83
N GLN A 406 33.00 -17.79 -16.56
CA GLN A 406 31.67 -17.51 -16.00
C GLN A 406 31.42 -16.02 -15.87
N ILE A 407 32.43 -15.23 -15.49
CA ILE A 407 32.35 -13.77 -15.47
C ILE A 407 32.03 -13.23 -16.87
N VAL A 408 32.72 -13.71 -17.91
CA VAL A 408 32.43 -13.34 -19.30
C VAL A 408 30.99 -13.69 -19.70
N THR A 409 30.48 -14.84 -19.23
CA THR A 409 29.07 -15.23 -19.46
C THR A 409 28.10 -14.23 -18.83
N LEU A 410 28.35 -13.83 -17.57
CA LEU A 410 27.49 -12.85 -16.87
C LEU A 410 27.58 -11.45 -17.49
N ASP A 411 28.76 -11.03 -17.94
CA ASP A 411 28.94 -9.75 -18.65
C ASP A 411 28.20 -9.76 -20.00
N ALA A 412 28.21 -10.88 -20.73
CA ALA A 412 27.47 -11.02 -21.99
C ALA A 412 25.94 -11.04 -21.77
N ALA A 413 25.46 -11.75 -20.74
CA ALA A 413 24.05 -11.70 -20.34
C ALA A 413 23.62 -10.27 -19.96
N GLY A 414 24.50 -9.53 -19.27
CA GLY A 414 24.29 -8.12 -18.95
C GLY A 414 24.25 -7.21 -20.18
N ALA A 415 25.14 -7.42 -21.15
CA ALA A 415 25.11 -6.68 -22.42
C ALA A 415 23.82 -6.95 -23.21
N CYS A 416 23.35 -8.20 -23.22
CA CYS A 416 22.08 -8.59 -23.83
C CYS A 416 20.89 -7.87 -23.16
N LEU A 417 20.85 -7.85 -21.83
CA LEU A 417 19.82 -7.16 -21.06
C LEU A 417 19.85 -5.64 -21.28
N ALA A 418 21.03 -5.02 -21.31
CA ALA A 418 21.18 -3.60 -21.62
C ALA A 418 20.64 -3.26 -23.02
N ALA A 419 20.90 -4.12 -24.02
CA ALA A 419 20.39 -3.92 -25.37
C ALA A 419 18.87 -4.05 -25.45
N SER A 420 18.26 -5.07 -24.82
CA SER A 420 16.81 -5.27 -24.86
C SER A 420 16.06 -4.14 -24.15
N THR A 421 16.56 -3.67 -23.01
CA THR A 421 15.96 -2.57 -22.24
C THR A 421 16.07 -1.24 -22.99
N ALA A 422 17.20 -0.97 -23.64
CA ALA A 422 17.35 0.19 -24.54
C ALA A 422 16.38 0.12 -25.73
N ALA A 423 16.20 -1.07 -26.34
CA ALA A 423 15.27 -1.26 -27.44
C ALA A 423 13.80 -1.04 -27.02
N LEU A 424 13.43 -1.45 -25.80
CA LEU A 424 12.10 -1.22 -25.24
C LEU A 424 11.86 0.27 -24.96
N ALA A 425 12.81 0.95 -24.32
CA ALA A 425 12.76 2.40 -24.11
C ALA A 425 12.71 3.19 -25.43
N GLY A 426 13.44 2.73 -26.45
CA GLY A 426 13.38 3.27 -27.80
C GLY A 426 11.96 3.19 -28.40
N ALA A 427 11.30 2.04 -28.27
CA ALA A 427 9.92 1.87 -28.74
C ALA A 427 8.93 2.84 -28.09
N ALA A 428 9.08 3.11 -26.79
CA ALA A 428 8.27 4.13 -26.11
C ALA A 428 8.55 5.55 -26.65
N LYS A 429 9.82 5.90 -26.83
CA LYS A 429 10.27 7.19 -27.40
C LYS A 429 9.82 7.40 -28.85
N ASP A 430 9.76 6.35 -29.66
CA ASP A 430 9.26 6.41 -31.04
C ASP A 430 7.78 6.83 -31.10
N THR A 431 6.99 6.48 -30.08
CA THR A 431 5.56 6.84 -30.00
C THR A 431 5.35 8.24 -29.46
N ALA A 432 6.16 8.66 -28.49
CA ALA A 432 6.05 9.95 -27.83
C ALA A 432 7.43 10.63 -27.76
N SER A 433 7.67 11.56 -28.70
CA SER A 433 8.90 12.34 -28.70
C SER A 433 8.98 13.18 -27.41
N GLY A 434 10.07 13.02 -26.66
CA GLY A 434 10.23 13.61 -25.33
C GLY A 434 9.80 12.71 -24.17
N CYS A 435 9.50 11.43 -24.42
CA CYS A 435 9.26 10.46 -23.36
C CYS A 435 10.44 10.37 -22.37
N VAL A 436 10.14 10.58 -21.08
CA VAL A 436 11.10 10.40 -19.99
C VAL A 436 11.16 8.92 -19.63
N THR A 437 12.31 8.32 -19.87
CA THR A 437 12.55 6.89 -19.64
C THR A 437 13.10 6.63 -18.24
N HIS A 438 12.50 5.67 -17.56
CA HIS A 438 12.88 5.23 -16.23
C HIS A 438 13.34 3.78 -16.28
N LEU A 439 14.26 3.40 -15.40
CA LEU A 439 14.76 2.04 -15.28
C LEU A 439 14.70 1.60 -13.81
N LEU A 440 13.97 0.51 -13.54
CA LEU A 440 13.89 -0.09 -12.21
C LEU A 440 15.03 -1.09 -11.99
N THR A 441 15.65 -1.06 -10.81
CA THR A 441 16.57 -2.10 -10.34
C THR A 441 16.25 -2.52 -8.91
N TYR A 442 16.15 -3.83 -8.71
CA TYR A 442 15.86 -4.45 -7.42
C TYR A 442 17.15 -4.83 -6.69
N LEU A 443 17.60 -3.98 -5.76
CA LEU A 443 18.91 -4.08 -5.13
C LEU A 443 19.13 -5.37 -4.32
N PRO A 444 18.16 -5.92 -3.57
CA PRO A 444 18.35 -7.09 -2.72
C PRO A 444 18.87 -8.32 -3.46
N THR A 445 18.36 -8.57 -4.67
CA THR A 445 18.81 -9.71 -5.49
C THR A 445 20.08 -9.38 -6.28
N VAL A 446 20.18 -8.16 -6.80
CA VAL A 446 21.31 -7.73 -7.66
C VAL A 446 22.62 -7.61 -6.87
N LEU A 447 22.52 -7.21 -5.60
CA LEU A 447 23.64 -6.95 -4.70
C LEU A 447 23.71 -7.95 -3.53
N ASP A 448 23.12 -9.13 -3.70
CA ASP A 448 23.23 -10.21 -2.73
C ASP A 448 24.71 -10.52 -2.45
N ALA A 449 25.10 -10.46 -1.18
CA ALA A 449 26.46 -10.74 -0.73
C ALA A 449 26.89 -12.19 -1.03
N ALA A 450 25.93 -13.11 -1.13
CA ALA A 450 26.19 -14.49 -1.53
C ALA A 450 26.45 -14.61 -3.04
N ALA A 451 26.05 -13.65 -3.86
CA ALA A 451 26.18 -13.66 -5.33
C ALA A 451 26.87 -12.37 -5.84
N PRO A 452 28.14 -12.12 -5.48
CA PRO A 452 28.81 -10.83 -5.71
C PRO A 452 28.92 -10.42 -7.19
N GLU A 453 28.83 -11.38 -8.11
CA GLU A 453 28.90 -11.18 -9.56
C GLU A 453 27.52 -11.04 -10.24
N ALA A 454 26.40 -11.21 -9.51
CA ALA A 454 25.04 -11.13 -10.08
C ALA A 454 24.75 -9.79 -10.78
N LYS A 455 25.28 -8.69 -10.21
CA LYS A 455 25.23 -7.33 -10.78
C LYS A 455 25.78 -7.22 -12.21
N ARG A 456 26.60 -8.16 -12.69
CA ARG A 456 27.08 -8.16 -14.07
C ARG A 456 25.95 -8.44 -15.05
N ALA A 457 25.13 -9.45 -14.74
CA ALA A 457 23.99 -9.84 -15.55
C ALA A 457 22.77 -8.94 -15.31
N ASN A 458 22.49 -8.54 -14.06
CA ASN A 458 21.22 -7.91 -13.67
C ASN A 458 21.33 -6.43 -13.25
N MET A 459 22.52 -5.83 -13.35
CA MET A 459 22.70 -4.37 -13.30
C MET A 459 23.86 -3.98 -14.22
N PRO A 460 23.75 -4.25 -15.54
CA PRO A 460 24.85 -4.07 -16.47
C PRO A 460 25.33 -2.61 -16.56
N VAL A 461 26.62 -2.42 -16.86
CA VAL A 461 27.20 -1.07 -17.05
C VAL A 461 26.59 -0.31 -18.23
N GLY A 462 25.94 -1.01 -19.16
CA GLY A 462 25.17 -0.39 -20.25
C GLY A 462 23.95 0.41 -19.77
N TRP A 463 23.56 0.27 -18.50
CA TRP A 463 22.53 1.10 -17.87
C TRP A 463 23.07 2.40 -17.27
N ALA A 464 24.39 2.59 -17.21
CA ALA A 464 24.98 3.79 -16.63
C ALA A 464 24.49 5.05 -17.33
N SER A 465 24.39 6.13 -16.56
CA SER A 465 23.95 7.43 -17.05
C SER A 465 24.79 7.86 -18.27
N PRO A 466 24.17 8.37 -19.35
CA PRO A 466 22.77 8.79 -19.46
C PRO A 466 21.86 7.79 -20.21
N ALA A 467 22.04 6.47 -20.06
CA ALA A 467 21.27 5.48 -20.82
C ALA A 467 19.73 5.61 -20.66
N PHE A 468 19.28 5.94 -19.45
CA PHE A 468 17.90 6.29 -19.13
C PHE A 468 17.84 7.71 -18.57
N ASP A 469 16.64 8.28 -18.52
CA ASP A 469 16.44 9.63 -17.99
C ASP A 469 16.44 9.62 -16.45
N VAL A 470 15.85 8.58 -15.83
CA VAL A 470 15.75 8.42 -14.37
C VAL A 470 16.09 6.98 -13.95
N LEU A 471 16.89 6.81 -12.91
CA LEU A 471 17.13 5.52 -12.27
C LEU A 471 16.17 5.33 -11.09
N GLN A 472 15.50 4.18 -10.99
CA GLN A 472 14.61 3.87 -9.88
C GLN A 472 15.21 2.72 -9.07
N LEU A 473 15.44 2.98 -7.79
CA LEU A 473 16.00 2.00 -6.86
C LEU A 473 14.88 1.45 -5.98
N GLU A 474 14.86 0.12 -5.83
CA GLU A 474 13.92 -0.59 -4.98
C GLU A 474 14.66 -1.62 -4.13
N ASP A 475 14.30 -1.72 -2.85
CA ASP A 475 14.96 -2.62 -1.90
C ASP A 475 14.10 -3.08 -0.73
N TYR A 476 12.81 -3.29 -0.98
CA TYR A 476 11.82 -3.52 0.06
C TYR A 476 12.07 -4.77 0.93
N ASP A 477 12.79 -5.81 0.47
CA ASP A 477 13.17 -6.94 1.34
C ASP A 477 14.07 -6.49 2.49
N TRP A 478 15.02 -5.58 2.23
CA TRP A 478 15.87 -5.03 3.29
C TRP A 478 15.07 -4.07 4.18
N VAL A 479 14.22 -3.24 3.58
CA VAL A 479 13.39 -2.28 4.32
C VAL A 479 12.45 -2.99 5.28
N THR A 480 11.70 -3.97 4.81
CA THR A 480 10.72 -4.72 5.62
C THR A 480 11.38 -5.61 6.67
N ALA A 481 12.65 -5.97 6.50
CA ALA A 481 13.49 -6.62 7.50
C ALA A 481 14.13 -5.64 8.51
N GLY A 482 13.97 -4.31 8.32
CA GLY A 482 14.58 -3.29 9.15
C GLY A 482 16.08 -3.06 8.89
N ASP A 483 16.62 -3.56 7.78
CA ASP A 483 18.05 -3.47 7.43
C ASP A 483 18.37 -2.20 6.62
N ALA A 484 18.25 -1.04 7.26
CA ALA A 484 18.62 0.24 6.66
C ALA A 484 20.11 0.33 6.27
N GLY A 485 20.97 -0.50 6.87
CA GLY A 485 22.39 -0.56 6.53
C GLY A 485 22.65 -1.14 5.14
N SER A 486 21.93 -2.19 4.77
CA SER A 486 22.00 -2.77 3.42
C SER A 486 21.42 -1.82 2.37
N THR A 487 20.32 -1.11 2.66
CA THR A 487 19.81 -0.02 1.82
C THR A 487 20.90 1.02 1.53
N ALA A 488 21.54 1.56 2.56
CA ALA A 488 22.57 2.60 2.39
C ALA A 488 23.75 2.12 1.53
N ARG A 489 24.25 0.91 1.77
CA ARG A 489 25.33 0.31 0.97
C ARG A 489 24.90 0.01 -0.46
N GLY A 490 23.68 -0.50 -0.64
CA GLY A 490 23.12 -0.85 -1.94
C GLY A 490 22.95 0.37 -2.83
N VAL A 491 22.39 1.45 -2.28
CA VAL A 491 22.27 2.73 -2.98
C VAL A 491 23.65 3.25 -3.38
N ALA A 492 24.60 3.32 -2.45
CA ALA A 492 25.95 3.81 -2.77
C ALA A 492 26.65 2.96 -3.84
N ALA A 493 26.43 1.63 -3.83
CA ALA A 493 26.97 0.73 -4.84
C ALA A 493 26.30 0.93 -6.22
N ALA A 494 24.99 1.16 -6.27
CA ALA A 494 24.28 1.48 -7.50
C ALA A 494 24.71 2.83 -8.07
N GLU A 495 24.86 3.85 -7.22
CA GLU A 495 25.36 5.18 -7.59
C GLU A 495 26.78 5.11 -8.17
N ALA A 496 27.68 4.42 -7.48
CA ALA A 496 29.06 4.24 -7.95
C ALA A 496 29.13 3.46 -9.27
N ARG A 497 28.19 2.55 -9.51
CA ARG A 497 28.17 1.70 -10.71
C ARG A 497 27.50 2.37 -11.91
N LEU A 498 26.42 3.11 -11.70
CA LEU A 498 25.56 3.63 -12.76
C LEU A 498 25.66 5.16 -12.93
N GLY A 499 26.14 5.90 -11.93
CA GLY A 499 26.49 7.32 -12.08
C GLY A 499 25.31 8.27 -12.30
N TYR A 500 24.09 7.90 -11.89
CA TYR A 500 22.94 8.81 -11.94
C TYR A 500 23.02 9.79 -10.76
N PRO A 501 22.95 11.11 -11.01
CA PRO A 501 22.92 12.08 -9.93
C PRO A 501 21.60 11.97 -9.16
N VAL A 502 21.59 12.37 -7.89
CA VAL A 502 20.48 12.08 -6.96
C VAL A 502 19.15 12.69 -7.43
N GLU A 503 19.19 13.86 -8.07
CA GLU A 503 18.04 14.55 -8.67
C GLU A 503 17.50 13.84 -9.93
N ARG A 504 18.14 12.77 -10.39
CA ARG A 504 17.67 11.87 -11.46
C ARG A 504 17.45 10.45 -10.94
N GLN A 505 17.18 10.32 -9.64
CA GLN A 505 16.81 9.06 -9.01
C GLN A 505 15.40 9.13 -8.42
N HIS A 506 14.65 8.03 -8.56
CA HIS A 506 13.49 7.76 -7.70
C HIS A 506 13.81 6.59 -6.76
N TYR A 507 13.08 6.51 -5.65
CA TYR A 507 13.20 5.43 -4.68
C TYR A 507 11.84 4.82 -4.35
N LEU A 508 11.72 3.49 -4.44
CA LEU A 508 10.52 2.74 -4.10
C LEU A 508 10.77 2.01 -2.78
N SER A 509 10.05 2.41 -1.73
CA SER A 509 10.29 1.96 -0.34
C SER A 509 9.66 0.61 0.02
N GLY A 510 8.62 0.19 -0.70
CA GLY A 510 7.98 -1.12 -0.52
C GLY A 510 6.57 -1.11 0.07
N PHE A 511 6.03 -2.32 0.27
CA PHE A 511 4.69 -2.63 0.78
C PHE A 511 4.75 -3.70 1.86
N VAL A 512 3.67 -3.81 2.60
CA VAL A 512 3.38 -4.93 3.48
C VAL A 512 2.73 -6.06 2.68
N LEU A 513 3.45 -7.17 2.47
CA LEU A 513 2.96 -8.31 1.69
C LEU A 513 1.68 -8.90 2.30
N ARG A 514 1.68 -9.21 3.61
CA ARG A 514 0.55 -9.85 4.30
C ARG A 514 -0.09 -8.95 5.37
N PRO A 515 -1.43 -8.96 5.52
CA PRO A 515 -2.12 -8.08 6.49
C PRO A 515 -1.66 -8.24 7.95
N ASP A 516 -1.18 -9.42 8.34
CA ASP A 516 -0.65 -9.68 9.69
C ASP A 516 0.69 -8.99 9.98
N GLN A 517 1.34 -8.42 8.95
CA GLN A 517 2.65 -7.78 9.04
C GLN A 517 2.58 -6.24 9.05
N VAL A 518 1.43 -5.66 9.38
CA VAL A 518 1.16 -4.21 9.30
C VAL A 518 2.19 -3.31 9.98
N ALA A 519 2.92 -3.82 10.99
CA ALA A 519 4.00 -3.10 11.66
C ALA A 519 5.18 -2.73 10.72
N GLN A 520 5.32 -3.40 9.58
CA GLN A 520 6.34 -3.11 8.56
C GLN A 520 6.16 -1.74 7.91
N TRP A 521 4.96 -1.15 7.95
CA TRP A 521 4.73 0.21 7.44
C TRP A 521 5.64 1.26 8.09
N SER A 522 6.00 1.09 9.36
CA SER A 522 6.94 1.99 10.04
C SER A 522 8.35 1.95 9.43
N PHE A 523 8.80 0.81 8.92
CA PHE A 523 10.11 0.72 8.25
C PHE A 523 10.06 1.28 6.83
N ILE A 524 8.96 1.00 6.12
CA ILE A 524 8.68 1.48 4.77
C ILE A 524 8.62 3.00 4.73
N GLU A 525 7.83 3.62 5.61
CA GLU A 525 7.73 5.07 5.71
C GLU A 525 9.08 5.69 6.03
N ALA A 526 9.80 5.15 7.01
CA ALA A 526 11.10 5.68 7.39
C ALA A 526 12.12 5.57 6.25
N ALA A 527 12.01 4.56 5.39
CA ALA A 527 12.85 4.44 4.19
C ALA A 527 12.50 5.50 3.13
N ALA A 528 11.21 5.76 2.89
CA ALA A 528 10.77 6.82 1.99
C ALA A 528 11.22 8.21 2.47
N VAL A 529 11.07 8.51 3.77
CA VAL A 529 11.53 9.77 4.37
C VAL A 529 13.05 9.92 4.26
N ARG A 530 13.83 8.86 4.55
CA ARG A 530 15.30 8.88 4.37
C ARG A 530 15.70 9.14 2.92
N ALA A 531 14.99 8.55 1.96
CA ALA A 531 15.26 8.80 0.54
C ALA A 531 14.99 10.26 0.15
N ARG A 532 13.88 10.85 0.62
CA ARG A 532 13.61 12.29 0.43
C ARG A 532 14.69 13.16 1.05
N ALA A 533 15.12 12.85 2.27
CA ALA A 533 16.21 13.59 2.93
C ALA A 533 17.55 13.50 2.18
N ARG A 534 17.77 12.43 1.40
CA ARG A 534 18.92 12.30 0.50
C ARG A 534 18.82 13.21 -0.72
N GLY A 535 17.63 13.70 -1.07
CA GLY A 535 17.40 14.59 -2.22
C GLY A 535 17.02 13.87 -3.51
N VAL A 536 16.47 12.64 -3.43
CA VAL A 536 15.93 11.96 -4.62
C VAL A 536 14.79 12.77 -5.24
N ALA A 537 14.61 12.70 -6.56
CA ALA A 537 13.56 13.44 -7.25
C ALA A 537 12.15 12.98 -6.85
N ALA A 538 11.98 11.69 -6.51
CA ALA A 538 10.75 11.18 -5.93
C ALA A 538 11.00 9.97 -5.02
N ALA A 539 10.32 9.92 -3.89
CA ALA A 539 10.19 8.70 -3.08
C ALA A 539 8.75 8.21 -3.16
N LEU A 540 8.56 6.93 -3.47
CA LEU A 540 7.25 6.33 -3.66
C LEU A 540 7.02 5.17 -2.70
N LEU A 541 5.77 5.01 -2.28
CA LEU A 541 5.30 3.77 -1.68
C LEU A 541 4.85 2.85 -2.80
N TRP A 542 5.25 1.58 -2.73
CA TRP A 542 4.74 0.53 -3.59
C TRP A 542 4.05 -0.46 -2.66
N ALA A 543 2.73 -0.55 -2.52
CA ALA A 543 1.73 -0.06 -3.45
C ALA A 543 0.38 0.36 -2.83
N LEU A 544 -0.39 1.10 -3.62
CA LEU A 544 -1.72 1.63 -3.29
C LEU A 544 -2.70 0.56 -2.75
N PRO A 545 -2.79 -0.67 -3.32
CA PRO A 545 -3.67 -1.70 -2.77
C PRO A 545 -3.39 -2.03 -1.31
N GLN A 546 -2.12 -2.13 -0.92
CA GLN A 546 -1.73 -2.42 0.47
C GLN A 546 -1.94 -1.20 1.36
N VAL A 547 -1.70 0.02 0.85
CA VAL A 547 -2.06 1.27 1.56
C VAL A 547 -3.56 1.29 1.89
N MET A 548 -4.42 0.99 0.91
CA MET A 548 -5.87 0.93 1.10
C MET A 548 -6.25 -0.19 2.07
N ARG A 549 -5.76 -1.41 1.85
CA ARG A 549 -6.06 -2.59 2.68
C ARG A 549 -5.72 -2.38 4.15
N ASP A 550 -4.54 -1.86 4.43
CA ASP A 550 -4.01 -1.76 5.80
C ASP A 550 -4.40 -0.46 6.51
N GLY A 551 -4.91 0.52 5.76
CA GLY A 551 -5.27 1.82 6.31
C GLY A 551 -4.09 2.75 6.55
N PHE A 552 -3.02 2.64 5.75
CA PHE A 552 -1.83 3.46 5.92
C PHE A 552 -2.06 4.92 5.47
N VAL A 553 -1.68 5.87 6.33
CA VAL A 553 -1.75 7.30 6.10
C VAL A 553 -0.40 7.94 6.43
N HIS A 554 0.09 8.80 5.55
CA HIS A 554 1.30 9.61 5.75
C HIS A 554 0.93 11.08 5.95
N PHE A 555 1.73 11.79 6.75
CA PHE A 555 1.63 13.22 6.97
C PHE A 555 3.01 13.86 6.81
N ASP A 556 3.11 14.87 5.96
CA ASP A 556 4.29 15.73 5.94
C ASP A 556 4.23 16.68 7.14
N THR A 557 5.04 16.40 8.15
CA THR A 557 5.22 17.29 9.31
C THR A 557 6.09 18.51 8.99
N GLN A 558 6.43 18.74 7.72
CA GLN A 558 7.38 19.77 7.25
C GLN A 558 6.75 20.78 6.26
N GLY A 559 5.45 20.71 5.96
CA GLY A 559 4.88 21.32 4.74
C GLY A 559 3.72 22.32 4.87
N VAL A 560 3.34 22.79 6.06
CA VAL A 560 2.25 23.80 6.19
C VAL A 560 2.86 25.15 6.55
N ASP A 561 2.77 26.11 5.62
CA ASP A 561 3.05 27.55 5.74
C ASP A 561 4.03 27.98 6.85
N THR A 562 5.32 27.81 6.55
CA THR A 562 6.51 28.13 7.36
C THR A 562 6.76 29.62 7.63
N GLU A 563 5.74 30.48 7.64
CA GLU A 563 5.89 31.88 8.08
C GLU A 563 5.17 32.21 9.40
N MET A 564 4.38 31.29 9.96
CA MET A 564 3.73 31.48 11.27
C MET A 564 3.81 30.30 12.25
N GLU A 565 4.38 29.18 11.85
CA GLU A 565 4.81 28.15 12.79
C GLU A 565 6.34 28.08 12.75
N ASP A 566 6.99 28.88 13.60
CA ASP A 566 8.26 28.43 14.19
C ASP A 566 8.01 26.99 14.62
N GLU A 567 8.69 26.04 13.95
CA GLU A 567 8.78 24.61 14.27
C GLU A 567 8.25 24.40 15.68
N MET A 568 6.95 24.07 15.81
CA MET A 568 6.36 24.05 17.14
C MET A 568 6.90 22.78 17.78
N ASP A 569 8.06 22.91 18.40
CA ASP A 569 8.74 21.88 19.14
C ASP A 569 7.74 21.40 20.19
N ALA A 570 7.05 20.29 19.88
CA ALA A 570 6.04 19.70 20.76
C ALA A 570 6.65 19.27 22.10
N PHE A 571 7.98 19.30 22.19
CA PHE A 571 8.75 19.09 23.39
C PHE A 571 9.90 20.11 23.43
N ASP A 572 9.92 20.95 24.44
CA ASP A 572 11.08 21.77 24.73
C ASP A 572 11.98 21.04 25.74
N ASP A 573 13.26 20.86 25.40
CA ASP A 573 14.22 20.10 26.22
C ASP A 573 14.73 20.88 27.45
N VAL A 574 13.80 21.37 28.25
CA VAL A 574 14.02 22.16 29.47
C VAL A 574 13.38 21.47 30.67
N LEU A 575 14.04 21.57 31.83
CA LEU A 575 13.51 21.07 33.10
C LEU A 575 12.48 22.03 33.68
N PHE A 576 11.43 21.50 34.30
CA PHE A 576 10.50 22.29 35.09
C PHE A 576 11.28 23.15 36.11
N PRO A 577 11.05 24.48 36.16
CA PRO A 577 12.01 25.40 36.76
C PRO A 577 11.95 25.48 38.28
N LEU A 578 10.94 24.84 38.89
CA LEU A 578 10.68 24.93 40.32
C LEU A 578 10.96 23.58 40.99
N ALA A 579 11.59 23.63 42.16
CA ALA A 579 11.69 22.44 43.00
C ALA A 579 10.29 22.04 43.46
N LEU A 580 9.89 20.80 43.19
CA LEU A 580 8.59 20.30 43.62
C LEU A 580 8.50 20.35 45.15
N GLY A 581 7.48 21.04 45.66
CA GLY A 581 7.23 21.15 47.09
C GLY A 581 6.92 19.80 47.72
N ARG A 582 7.07 19.69 49.05
CA ARG A 582 6.71 18.47 49.82
C ARG A 582 5.24 18.05 49.66
N GLU A 583 4.39 18.95 49.17
CA GLU A 583 2.95 18.75 48.98
C GLU A 583 2.59 18.37 47.52
N ALA A 584 3.57 18.22 46.62
CA ALA A 584 3.30 17.80 45.23
C ALA A 584 2.66 16.39 45.18
N ALA A 585 1.62 16.23 44.37
CA ALA A 585 0.91 14.97 44.23
C ALA A 585 1.33 14.25 42.95
N VAL A 586 1.52 12.92 43.03
CA VAL A 586 1.82 12.05 41.89
C VAL A 586 0.79 10.94 41.85
N THR A 587 0.12 10.79 40.71
CA THR A 587 -1.01 9.86 40.52
C THR A 587 -0.79 9.00 39.28
N PRO A 588 -0.26 7.77 39.43
CA PRO A 588 -0.25 6.77 38.36
C PRO A 588 -1.67 6.25 38.08
N GLY A 589 -2.07 6.18 36.82
CA GLY A 589 -3.40 5.70 36.41
C GLY A 589 -3.37 4.73 35.24
N PHE A 590 -4.28 3.75 35.25
CA PHE A 590 -4.54 2.83 34.14
C PHE A 590 -5.92 3.10 33.54
N SER A 591 -6.10 2.75 32.27
CA SER A 591 -7.41 2.69 31.63
C SER A 591 -7.87 1.23 31.59
N THR A 592 -8.87 0.87 32.41
CA THR A 592 -9.44 -0.48 32.47
C THR A 592 -10.95 -0.41 32.44
N ALA A 593 -11.57 -1.03 31.44
CA ALA A 593 -13.01 -1.23 31.40
C ALA A 593 -13.37 -2.45 32.25
N ILE A 594 -14.31 -2.28 33.20
CA ILE A 594 -14.81 -3.34 34.06
C ILE A 594 -16.29 -3.54 33.74
N LEU A 595 -16.64 -4.74 33.28
CA LEU A 595 -18.00 -5.15 33.01
C LEU A 595 -18.44 -6.13 34.09
N THR A 596 -19.40 -5.72 34.92
CA THR A 596 -19.99 -6.57 35.95
C THR A 596 -21.29 -7.16 35.42
N SER A 597 -21.37 -8.49 35.35
CA SER A 597 -22.59 -9.19 34.96
C SER A 597 -23.68 -9.07 36.02
N ALA A 598 -24.94 -9.33 35.66
CA ALA A 598 -26.08 -9.31 36.58
C ALA A 598 -25.93 -10.29 37.77
N GLY A 599 -25.04 -11.29 37.67
CA GLY A 599 -24.69 -12.22 38.75
C GLY A 599 -23.52 -11.76 39.64
N GLY A 600 -22.96 -10.57 39.41
CA GLY A 600 -21.85 -10.01 40.19
C GLY A 600 -20.45 -10.45 39.73
N VAL A 601 -20.32 -11.14 38.59
CA VAL A 601 -19.01 -11.55 38.04
C VAL A 601 -18.44 -10.43 37.19
N GLU A 602 -17.17 -10.08 37.39
CA GLU A 602 -16.47 -9.05 36.63
C GLU A 602 -15.61 -9.63 35.50
N THR A 603 -15.74 -9.03 34.31
CA THR A 603 -14.78 -9.15 33.20
C THR A 603 -14.02 -7.83 33.08
N ARG A 604 -12.69 -7.87 33.00
CA ARG A 604 -11.82 -6.68 32.97
C ARG A 604 -11.04 -6.64 31.66
N SER A 605 -11.05 -5.50 30.99
CA SER A 605 -10.27 -5.23 29.77
C SER A 605 -9.37 -4.01 29.98
N ALA A 606 -8.06 -4.22 30.03
CA ALA A 606 -7.08 -3.15 30.19
C ALA A 606 -6.76 -2.54 28.81
N ALA A 607 -7.04 -1.25 28.63
CA ALA A 607 -6.74 -0.51 27.41
C ALA A 607 -5.29 0.01 27.38
N TRP A 608 -4.67 0.21 28.55
CA TRP A 608 -3.27 0.62 28.67
C TRP A 608 -2.44 -0.46 29.36
N ALA A 609 -1.34 -0.87 28.70
CA ALA A 609 -0.38 -1.80 29.27
C ALA A 609 0.48 -1.17 30.39
N GLU A 610 0.68 0.15 30.33
CA GLU A 610 1.51 0.90 31.28
C GLU A 610 0.73 2.05 31.93
N ALA A 611 0.98 2.31 33.21
CA ALA A 611 0.36 3.42 33.94
C ALA A 611 0.83 4.76 33.37
N ARG A 612 -0.10 5.66 33.08
CA ARG A 612 0.19 7.07 32.74
C ARG A 612 0.15 7.90 34.02
N THR A 613 1.15 8.74 34.23
CA THR A 613 1.28 9.51 35.47
C THR A 613 0.73 10.93 35.31
N ALA A 614 -0.10 11.36 36.26
CA ALA A 614 -0.50 12.75 36.41
C ALA A 614 0.19 13.35 37.65
N TYR A 615 0.51 14.64 37.59
CA TYR A 615 1.18 15.38 38.64
C TYR A 615 0.37 16.61 39.01
N ASP A 616 0.33 16.99 40.29
CA ASP A 616 -0.07 18.34 40.69
C ASP A 616 1.12 19.00 41.39
N VAL A 617 1.67 20.02 40.73
CA VAL A 617 2.89 20.73 41.17
C VAL A 617 2.59 22.11 41.77
N GLY A 618 1.32 22.46 41.91
CA GLY A 618 0.88 23.73 42.50
C GLY A 618 1.11 23.82 44.02
N PRO A 619 0.73 22.78 44.81
CA PRO A 619 0.87 22.81 46.26
C PRO A 619 2.31 23.11 46.71
N GLY A 620 2.47 24.20 47.45
CA GLY A 620 3.76 24.66 47.97
C GLY A 620 4.38 25.86 47.26
N LEU A 621 3.84 26.31 46.12
CA LEU A 621 4.28 27.53 45.45
C LEU A 621 3.70 28.77 46.14
N ARG A 622 4.53 29.47 46.94
CA ARG A 622 4.08 30.55 47.83
C ARG A 622 4.79 31.89 47.63
N SER A 623 5.93 31.92 46.93
CA SER A 623 6.68 33.16 46.73
C SER A 623 6.24 33.89 45.45
N ALA A 624 6.35 35.22 45.43
CA ALA A 624 6.08 36.00 44.22
C ALA A 624 7.02 35.62 43.06
N ASP A 625 8.26 35.23 43.37
CA ASP A 625 9.26 34.82 42.38
C ASP A 625 8.92 33.46 41.75
N ASP A 626 8.47 32.48 42.53
CA ASP A 626 8.02 31.17 42.01
C ASP A 626 6.81 31.32 41.08
N ILE A 627 5.85 32.18 41.45
CA ILE A 627 4.68 32.46 40.62
C ILE A 627 5.07 33.18 39.34
N ALA A 628 6.02 34.13 39.39
CA ALA A 628 6.54 34.79 38.21
C ALA A 628 7.25 33.79 37.27
N ALA A 629 8.08 32.90 37.81
CA ALA A 629 8.76 31.84 37.06
C ALA A 629 7.77 30.85 36.44
N LEU A 630 6.73 30.44 37.19
CA LEU A 630 5.69 29.55 36.67
C LEU A 630 4.88 30.20 35.54
N LEU A 631 4.48 31.46 35.69
CA LEU A 631 3.75 32.19 34.65
C LEU A 631 4.60 32.38 33.40
N ALA A 632 5.90 32.67 33.55
CA ALA A 632 6.83 32.77 32.43
C ALA A 632 6.98 31.42 31.72
N PHE A 633 7.16 30.34 32.48
CA PHE A 633 7.30 28.99 31.94
C PHE A 633 6.02 28.52 31.23
N PHE A 634 4.84 28.73 31.82
CA PHE A 634 3.54 28.40 31.21
C PHE A 634 3.32 29.12 29.87
N ARG A 635 3.65 30.41 29.79
CA ARG A 635 3.57 31.20 28.55
C ARG A 635 4.55 30.69 27.50
N ALA A 636 5.80 30.39 27.91
CA ALA A 636 6.80 29.86 27.01
C ALA A 636 6.41 28.50 26.41
N ARG A 637 5.62 27.68 27.12
CA ARG A 637 5.13 26.36 26.64
C ARG A 637 3.76 26.41 25.94
N MET A 638 3.13 27.58 25.90
CA MET A 638 1.81 27.78 25.31
C MET A 638 0.75 26.82 25.90
N GLY A 639 0.74 26.69 27.23
CA GLY A 639 -0.15 25.77 27.92
C GLY A 639 0.16 24.30 27.62
N PRO A 640 -0.80 23.47 27.16
CA PRO A 640 -0.58 22.06 26.89
C PRO A 640 0.18 21.80 25.58
N ALA A 641 0.44 22.82 24.77
CA ALA A 641 0.98 22.66 23.41
C ALA A 641 2.41 22.11 23.37
N ARG A 642 3.28 22.50 24.31
CA ARG A 642 4.67 22.04 24.37
C ARG A 642 4.98 21.30 25.67
N ALA A 643 5.41 20.05 25.55
CA ALA A 643 5.88 19.23 26.66
C ALA A 643 7.29 19.63 27.11
N PHE A 644 7.69 19.19 28.30
CA PHE A 644 8.96 19.51 28.93
C PHE A 644 9.35 18.41 29.93
N ARG A 645 10.57 18.48 30.48
CA ARG A 645 11.06 17.52 31.46
C ARG A 645 10.53 17.83 32.86
N LEU A 646 10.05 16.80 33.56
CA LEU A 646 9.77 16.85 34.99
C LEU A 646 10.60 15.80 35.72
N ARG A 647 11.34 16.23 36.74
CA ARG A 647 12.00 15.30 37.65
C ARG A 647 10.98 14.76 38.65
N ASP A 648 10.56 13.52 38.47
CA ASP A 648 9.67 12.85 39.43
C ASP A 648 10.41 12.66 40.78
N PRO A 649 9.85 13.17 41.91
CA PRO A 649 10.51 13.12 43.20
C PRO A 649 10.45 11.73 43.85
N PHE A 650 9.55 10.86 43.40
CA PHE A 650 9.39 9.50 43.91
C PHE A 650 10.06 8.47 43.01
N ASP A 651 10.21 8.77 41.72
CA ASP A 651 10.64 7.80 40.72
C ASP A 651 11.44 8.39 39.56
N SER A 652 12.75 8.57 39.75
CA SER A 652 13.63 9.23 38.76
C SER A 652 15.00 8.60 38.57
N SER A 653 15.17 7.33 38.96
CA SER A 653 16.41 6.59 38.71
C SER A 653 16.17 5.10 38.48
N GLY A 654 17.01 4.47 37.65
CA GLY A 654 17.15 3.02 37.51
C GLY A 654 18.58 2.63 37.91
N VAL A 655 18.74 1.49 38.60
CA VAL A 655 20.05 1.03 39.09
C VAL A 655 20.26 -0.42 38.64
N GLY A 656 21.17 -0.63 37.69
CA GLY A 656 21.47 -1.97 37.19
C GLY A 656 20.30 -2.65 36.48
N GLU A 657 19.45 -1.87 35.82
CA GLU A 657 18.29 -2.36 35.06
C GLU A 657 18.75 -3.27 33.92
N LEU A 658 18.14 -4.44 33.78
CA LEU A 658 18.40 -5.35 32.65
C LEU A 658 17.86 -4.73 31.37
N VAL A 659 18.73 -4.31 30.45
CA VAL A 659 18.31 -3.68 29.18
C VAL A 659 18.41 -4.60 27.97
N GLY A 660 19.05 -5.76 28.11
CA GLY A 660 19.08 -6.79 27.06
C GLY A 660 20.05 -7.93 27.34
N VAL A 661 20.06 -8.89 26.41
CA VAL A 661 21.00 -10.02 26.37
C VAL A 661 21.66 -10.03 25.00
N GLY A 662 22.97 -10.23 24.96
CA GLY A 662 23.75 -10.30 23.73
C GLY A 662 23.39 -11.49 22.86
N ASP A 663 23.36 -11.27 21.55
CA ASP A 663 23.22 -12.27 20.49
C ASP A 663 24.44 -12.32 19.57
N GLY A 664 25.49 -11.56 19.88
CA GLY A 664 26.71 -11.42 19.06
C GLY A 664 26.59 -10.41 17.91
N VAL A 665 25.43 -9.77 17.70
CA VAL A 665 25.17 -8.86 16.58
C VAL A 665 24.61 -7.51 17.05
N LEU A 666 23.57 -7.51 17.89
CA LEU A 666 22.88 -6.32 18.37
C LEU A 666 23.78 -5.47 19.28
N ARG A 667 23.82 -4.16 19.01
CA ARG A 667 24.61 -3.18 19.80
C ARG A 667 23.78 -2.11 20.50
N ARG A 668 22.50 -2.02 20.14
CA ARG A 668 21.61 -0.92 20.54
C ARG A 668 20.54 -1.43 21.48
N PHE A 669 20.49 -0.88 22.68
CA PHE A 669 19.57 -1.31 23.74
C PHE A 669 18.77 -0.10 24.26
N ALA A 670 17.49 -0.31 24.52
CA ALA A 670 16.62 0.72 25.08
C ALA A 670 16.85 0.85 26.59
N LEU A 671 16.96 2.09 27.10
CA LEU A 671 16.85 2.30 28.55
C LEU A 671 15.41 1.99 28.99
N VAL A 672 15.30 1.07 29.93
CA VAL A 672 14.03 0.63 30.50
C VAL A 672 14.15 0.55 32.02
N LYS A 673 13.03 0.77 32.71
CA LYS A 673 12.91 0.56 34.15
C LYS A 673 11.87 -0.50 34.44
N HIS A 674 12.19 -1.44 35.33
CA HIS A 674 11.29 -2.53 35.72
C HIS A 674 10.52 -2.21 37.01
N TYR A 675 9.20 -2.41 36.97
CA TYR A 675 8.30 -2.39 38.13
C TYR A 675 7.67 -3.78 38.28
N GLY A 676 8.46 -4.74 38.75
CA GLY A 676 8.07 -6.14 38.73
C GLY A 676 7.96 -6.66 37.28
N ALA A 677 6.77 -7.12 36.88
CA ALA A 677 6.53 -7.60 35.51
C ALA A 677 6.28 -6.48 34.49
N SER A 678 6.08 -5.24 34.95
CA SER A 678 5.88 -4.09 34.05
C SER A 678 7.23 -3.48 33.68
N VAL A 679 7.41 -3.17 32.39
CA VAL A 679 8.61 -2.55 31.83
C VAL A 679 8.24 -1.18 31.30
N ARG A 680 8.93 -0.13 31.73
CA ARG A 680 8.70 1.25 31.27
C ARG A 680 9.86 1.71 30.40
N ARG A 681 9.56 2.27 29.24
CA ARG A 681 10.55 2.92 28.37
C ARG A 681 11.01 4.26 28.97
N ILE A 682 12.32 4.50 28.99
CA ILE A 682 12.94 5.73 29.49
C ILE A 682 13.55 6.54 28.35
N THR A 683 12.84 7.57 27.88
CA THR A 683 13.21 8.35 26.69
C THR A 683 14.05 9.60 26.97
N ARG A 684 14.02 10.08 28.22
CA ARG A 684 14.68 11.31 28.67
C ARG A 684 15.67 11.01 29.81
N PRO A 685 16.78 10.27 29.55
CA PRO A 685 17.82 10.10 30.55
C PRO A 685 18.47 11.45 30.88
N VAL A 686 18.98 11.54 32.10
CA VAL A 686 19.73 12.71 32.56
C VAL A 686 21.13 12.63 32.00
N SER A 687 21.54 13.68 31.31
CA SER A 687 22.88 13.76 30.72
C SER A 687 23.96 13.48 31.76
N GLY A 688 24.92 12.61 31.41
CA GLY A 688 26.01 12.19 32.29
C GLY A 688 25.65 11.21 33.42
N SER A 689 24.38 10.80 33.56
CA SER A 689 23.98 9.83 34.61
C SER A 689 24.00 8.37 34.16
N VAL A 690 24.05 8.12 32.86
CA VAL A 690 23.97 6.77 32.30
C VAL A 690 25.28 6.02 32.56
N SER A 691 25.16 4.76 32.94
CA SER A 691 26.24 3.79 33.07
C SER A 691 25.75 2.47 32.49
N VAL A 692 26.62 1.75 31.78
CA VAL A 692 26.27 0.46 31.15
C VAL A 692 27.32 -0.57 31.50
N ALA A 693 26.88 -1.77 31.85
CA ALA A 693 27.74 -2.91 32.15
C ALA A 693 27.29 -4.16 31.38
N VAL A 694 28.26 -4.92 30.87
CA VAL A 694 28.07 -6.24 30.24
C VAL A 694 28.68 -7.29 31.15
N ASP A 695 27.89 -8.28 31.57
CA ASP A 695 28.26 -9.29 32.58
C ASP A 695 28.88 -8.69 33.87
N GLY A 696 28.39 -7.51 34.26
CA GLY A 696 28.86 -6.77 35.44
C GLY A 696 30.12 -5.92 35.23
N GLY A 697 30.76 -5.97 34.05
CA GLY A 697 31.89 -5.12 33.70
C GLY A 697 31.46 -3.85 32.95
N ALA A 698 31.94 -2.68 33.36
CA ALA A 698 31.64 -1.42 32.67
C ALA A 698 32.20 -1.42 31.24
N VAL A 699 31.42 -0.90 30.29
CA VAL A 699 31.76 -0.84 28.85
C VAL A 699 31.67 0.58 28.30
N GLY A 700 32.34 0.84 27.18
CA GLY A 700 32.16 2.06 26.39
C GLY A 700 30.82 2.05 25.64
N PHE A 701 30.13 3.19 25.63
CA PHE A 701 28.85 3.37 24.96
C PHE A 701 28.62 4.84 24.62
N SER A 702 27.68 5.09 23.70
CA SER A 702 27.07 6.40 23.46
C SER A 702 25.57 6.36 23.78
N VAL A 703 24.97 7.52 24.05
CA VAL A 703 23.53 7.67 24.28
C VAL A 703 22.93 8.44 23.12
N GLU A 704 21.98 7.84 22.41
CA GLU A 704 21.22 8.49 21.35
C GLU A 704 19.91 9.09 21.91
N VAL A 705 19.32 9.99 21.11
CA VAL A 705 18.00 10.59 21.39
C VAL A 705 16.96 9.50 21.63
N GLY A 706 16.07 9.74 22.58
CA GLY A 706 15.04 8.77 22.99
C GLY A 706 15.57 7.71 23.97
N GLY A 707 16.76 7.91 24.56
CA GLY A 707 17.29 7.05 25.62
C GLY A 707 17.69 5.67 25.12
N TRP A 708 18.41 5.62 24.01
CA TRP A 708 19.03 4.40 23.49
C TRP A 708 20.52 4.41 23.85
N VAL A 709 21.03 3.28 24.34
CA VAL A 709 22.47 3.08 24.54
C VAL A 709 23.02 2.25 23.40
N VAL A 710 24.08 2.74 22.77
CA VAL A 710 24.78 2.04 21.69
C VAL A 710 26.17 1.66 22.17
N LEU A 711 26.42 0.35 22.24
CA LEU A 711 27.69 -0.21 22.66
C LEU A 711 28.69 -0.18 21.50
N ASP A 712 29.96 0.09 21.83
CA ASP A 712 31.04 0.10 20.83
C ASP A 712 31.22 -1.28 20.15
N ALA A 713 30.98 -2.36 20.90
CA ALA A 713 31.03 -3.74 20.45
C ALA A 713 29.73 -4.49 20.81
N ALA A 714 29.34 -5.45 19.95
CA ALA A 714 28.20 -6.32 20.23
C ALA A 714 28.51 -7.25 21.42
N PRO A 715 27.64 -7.32 22.45
CA PRO A 715 27.82 -8.27 23.54
C PRO A 715 27.76 -9.70 22.99
N GLY A 716 28.61 -10.58 23.55
CA GLY A 716 28.63 -11.99 23.17
C GLY A 716 27.28 -12.68 23.44
N VAL A 717 27.04 -13.80 22.77
CA VAL A 717 25.81 -14.59 22.94
C VAL A 717 25.62 -14.96 24.41
N GLY A 718 24.49 -14.56 25.00
CA GLY A 718 24.14 -14.81 26.40
C GLY A 718 24.69 -13.80 27.41
N ALA A 719 25.50 -12.82 26.97
CA ALA A 719 26.03 -11.79 27.86
C ALA A 719 24.94 -10.82 28.32
N VAL A 720 24.87 -10.53 29.61
CA VAL A 720 23.80 -9.72 30.21
C VAL A 720 24.17 -8.24 30.16
N VAL A 721 23.30 -7.42 29.57
CA VAL A 721 23.49 -5.97 29.48
C VAL A 721 22.63 -5.28 30.54
N THR A 722 23.26 -4.52 31.42
CA THR A 722 22.59 -3.74 32.47
C THR A 722 22.91 -2.27 32.37
N ALA A 723 21.99 -1.39 32.79
CA ALA A 723 22.19 0.05 32.79
C ALA A 723 21.72 0.70 34.11
N GLY A 724 22.50 1.66 34.61
CA GLY A 724 22.08 2.59 35.66
C GLY A 724 21.94 4.00 35.09
N PHE A 725 20.90 4.74 35.47
CA PHE A 725 20.62 6.06 34.93
C PHE A 725 19.68 6.87 35.84
N GLY A 726 19.83 8.19 35.84
CA GLY A 726 18.76 9.11 36.24
C GLY A 726 17.87 9.43 35.04
N PHE A 727 16.60 9.74 35.25
CA PHE A 727 15.70 10.14 34.17
C PHE A 727 14.70 11.22 34.57
N ASP A 728 14.21 11.92 33.55
CA ASP A 728 13.08 12.84 33.62
C ASP A 728 11.85 12.23 32.95
N VAL A 729 10.66 12.63 33.40
CA VAL A 729 9.39 12.25 32.79
C VAL A 729 8.97 13.36 31.83
N PRO A 730 8.68 13.04 30.55
CA PRO A 730 8.10 14.01 29.63
C PRO A 730 6.66 14.32 30.04
N VAL A 731 6.38 15.57 30.38
CA VAL A 731 5.04 16.03 30.79
C VAL A 731 4.64 17.28 30.05
N ARG A 732 3.34 17.58 30.03
CA ARG A 732 2.82 18.90 29.61
C ARG A 732 1.84 19.43 30.66
N PHE A 733 1.53 20.72 30.59
CA PHE A 733 0.39 21.25 31.34
C PHE A 733 -0.90 20.52 30.91
N ALA A 734 -1.80 20.26 31.86
CA ALA A 734 -3.06 19.58 31.57
C ALA A 734 -4.11 20.53 30.98
N GLU A 735 -3.99 21.84 31.24
CA GLU A 735 -5.00 22.86 30.93
C GLU A 735 -4.43 24.04 30.13
N ASP A 736 -5.28 24.67 29.31
CA ASP A 736 -4.97 25.90 28.55
C ASP A 736 -4.93 27.17 29.40
N ARG A 737 -5.26 27.06 30.69
CA ARG A 737 -5.35 28.21 31.60
C ARG A 737 -4.62 27.91 32.89
N LEU A 738 -3.74 28.82 33.30
CA LEU A 738 -3.09 28.77 34.60
C LEU A 738 -3.70 29.85 35.51
N ARG A 739 -4.29 29.42 36.65
CA ARG A 739 -4.86 30.33 37.65
C ARG A 739 -3.90 30.48 38.83
N VAL A 740 -3.49 31.73 39.09
CA VAL A 740 -2.69 32.11 40.26
C VAL A 740 -3.36 33.27 40.98
N ASN A 741 -3.30 33.30 42.31
CA ASN A 741 -3.88 34.37 43.14
C ASN A 741 -2.79 35.05 43.97
N LEU A 742 -2.93 36.34 44.25
CA LEU A 742 -2.12 37.05 45.25
C LEU A 742 -2.84 37.01 46.60
N ALA A 743 -2.27 36.30 47.57
CA ALA A 743 -2.85 36.19 48.92
C ALA A 743 -2.47 37.38 49.82
N THR A 744 -1.27 37.97 49.64
CA THR A 744 -0.81 39.23 50.26
C THR A 744 0.20 39.97 49.36
N PHE A 745 0.65 41.18 49.72
CA PHE A 745 1.55 42.05 48.93
C PHE A 745 2.91 41.40 48.53
N LEU A 746 3.27 40.25 49.12
CA LEU A 746 4.51 39.50 48.84
C LEU A 746 4.30 37.98 48.65
N THR A 747 3.05 37.48 48.72
CA THR A 747 2.76 36.03 48.68
C THR A 747 1.76 35.75 47.57
N GLY A 748 2.18 35.02 46.54
CA GLY A 748 1.30 34.49 45.50
C GLY A 748 1.10 32.99 45.72
N GLU A 749 -0.07 32.46 45.38
CA GLU A 749 -0.42 31.04 45.55
C GLU A 749 -1.00 30.48 44.24
N ALA A 750 -0.51 29.30 43.86
CA ALA A 750 -1.10 28.46 42.83
C ALA A 750 -1.66 27.20 43.49
N ALA A 751 -2.97 27.13 43.73
CA ALA A 751 -3.58 26.04 44.49
C ALA A 751 -3.45 24.67 43.79
N SER A 752 -3.42 24.65 42.46
CA SER A 752 -3.23 23.45 41.65
C SER A 752 -2.58 23.82 40.32
N VAL A 753 -1.62 23.02 39.89
CA VAL A 753 -0.95 23.11 38.59
C VAL A 753 -0.85 21.68 38.04
N PRO A 754 -1.91 21.21 37.36
CA PRO A 754 -1.95 19.83 36.88
C PRO A 754 -1.04 19.66 35.66
N LEU A 755 -0.15 18.67 35.73
CA LEU A 755 0.67 18.19 34.62
C LEU A 755 0.29 16.75 34.30
N VAL A 756 0.47 16.37 33.04
CA VAL A 756 0.17 15.03 32.56
C VAL A 756 1.31 14.50 31.73
N GLU A 757 1.72 13.27 32.02
CA GLU A 757 2.75 12.54 31.26
C GLU A 757 2.34 12.39 29.78
N VAL A 758 3.30 12.59 28.90
CA VAL A 758 3.20 12.39 27.45
C VAL A 758 3.94 11.10 27.11
N ARG A 759 3.34 10.25 26.29
CA ARG A 759 4.02 9.05 25.79
C ARG A 759 4.83 9.43 24.56
N GLU A 760 6.13 9.18 24.63
CA GLU A 760 7.07 9.34 23.52
C GLU A 760 7.37 7.94 22.99
N GLY A 761 6.90 7.63 21.78
CA GLY A 761 6.99 6.30 21.16
C GLY A 761 6.90 6.39 19.65
#